data_AF-A0A9D6WJ22-F1
#
_entry.id   AF-A0A9D6WJ22-F1
#
_cell.length_a   1.000
_cell.length_b   1.000
_cell.length_c   1.000
_cell.angle_alpha   90.00
_cell.angle_beta   90.00
_cell.angle_gamma   90.00
#
_symmetry.space_group_name_H-M   'P 1'
#
loop_
_entity.id
_entity.type
_entity.pdbx_description
1 polymer ?
#
loop_
_entity_poly.entity_id
_entity_poly.type
_entity_poly.pdbx_seq_one_letter_code
_entity_poly.pdbx_strand_id
1 'polypeptide(L)'
;MPAKLSSDPPVGLALNPGPRARVLPSADELAALDPTWVRYLLTASFQDFQTGRNTELDWVIQNYRARGEIILALINTETLGELPPADPNGWASYNARVANLAQKIATFYRGAIDALEIFNEPETQEILADDYAALLNACYPKIKAVSDVPVISAGICCGVNYPYLERVMELARDSCDAVGWHPYGMRVDGFPFSDWGFGDLRTSITRARAIARKPLWITEIGAELAYQWGAGIEPAQAVAEYLTRAFGLMRELGADSVARAFWFTWRISEAGWGLVDNTGTRRPAWYALQQQAHLPPISITRVQFDPTTLSASQQLGVRITVKNNSNAPLATQDPQPGFVYTEGDTFYSRGFPDSPGAMRVAIDFDGRVGVDHPYRWGLGSPLAPGETRTITGAIRVQTPIARNYWAGVVQEQIAWHQDAQGAQRITVQPSVEMRDVKITPTILSAGQFLQISATVVNNGALPLATQGPDPGFIYDEGDSFVSRGFADAPGNFRVGVDCATRTGIDHPYRWGLGSPLAPGEARTITGLIRVKHAQTQLYWAGLVQEHIAWVQDRIGPQAIRVIESSGKLPEVVSVNFSVAPDRTLNISITIKNTRNTSLPTQDPQPGFVYAEGDTFYSRDFPDVPGAVRVAIDLYNRTGVDHPYRWGL
;
A
#
# COMPACT_ATOMS: atom_id res chain seq x y z
N MET A 1 15.38 -37.68 10.89
CA MET A 1 16.06 -36.36 10.96
C MET A 1 15.42 -35.56 12.09
N PRO A 2 16.18 -34.89 12.97
CA PRO A 2 15.59 -34.05 14.00
C PRO A 2 14.86 -32.85 13.36
N ALA A 3 13.69 -32.51 13.91
CA ALA A 3 12.72 -31.52 13.43
C ALA A 3 13.21 -30.06 13.33
N LYS A 4 14.50 -29.80 13.59
CA LYS A 4 15.12 -28.47 13.61
C LYS A 4 15.73 -28.03 12.27
N LEU A 5 15.71 -28.89 11.25
CA LEU A 5 16.51 -28.71 10.02
C LEU A 5 15.73 -28.14 8.81
N SER A 6 14.45 -27.82 8.95
CA SER A 6 13.50 -27.82 7.81
C SER A 6 12.82 -26.49 7.46
N SER A 7 13.24 -25.32 7.96
CA SER A 7 12.53 -24.08 7.58
C SER A 7 13.37 -22.87 7.21
N ASP A 8 14.66 -22.78 7.53
CA ASP A 8 15.47 -21.62 7.11
C ASP A 8 16.45 -22.00 5.99
N PRO A 9 16.72 -21.12 5.01
CA PRO A 9 17.82 -21.31 4.07
C PRO A 9 19.11 -21.32 4.89
N PRO A 10 19.84 -22.44 5.00
CA PRO A 10 20.95 -22.50 5.93
C PRO A 10 22.13 -21.85 5.22
N VAL A 11 22.22 -20.54 5.37
CA VAL A 11 23.31 -19.73 4.86
C VAL A 11 24.55 -20.16 5.61
N GLY A 12 25.38 -20.93 4.93
CA GLY A 12 26.64 -21.42 5.45
C GLY A 12 27.79 -20.50 5.11
N LEU A 13 28.83 -20.57 5.93
CA LEU A 13 30.11 -19.94 5.65
C LEU A 13 31.17 -21.05 5.54
N ALA A 14 31.79 -21.16 4.37
CA ALA A 14 32.96 -22.00 4.20
C ALA A 14 34.19 -21.27 4.72
N LEU A 15 34.96 -21.93 5.58
CA LEU A 15 36.18 -21.39 6.18
C LEU A 15 37.40 -22.01 5.53
N ASN A 16 38.40 -21.17 5.30
CA ASN A 16 39.65 -21.61 4.69
C ASN A 16 40.54 -22.41 5.65
N PRO A 17 41.35 -23.33 5.13
CA PRO A 17 42.47 -23.88 5.87
C PRO A 17 43.54 -22.81 6.10
N GLY A 18 44.16 -22.82 7.28
CA GLY A 18 45.26 -21.91 7.61
C GLY A 18 45.30 -21.51 9.09
N PRO A 19 46.26 -20.65 9.49
CA PRO A 19 46.35 -20.18 10.87
C PRO A 19 45.09 -19.39 11.27
N ARG A 20 44.46 -19.74 12.40
CA ARG A 20 43.16 -19.15 12.86
C ARG A 20 43.04 -17.66 12.64
N ALA A 21 44.04 -16.90 13.09
CA ALA A 21 44.07 -15.44 13.04
C ALA A 21 43.97 -14.85 11.62
N ARG A 22 44.20 -15.67 10.58
CA ARG A 22 44.16 -15.27 9.17
C ARG A 22 42.94 -15.77 8.41
N VAL A 23 42.28 -16.84 8.87
CA VAL A 23 41.27 -17.55 8.07
C VAL A 23 39.96 -17.83 8.81
N LEU A 24 39.91 -17.63 10.13
CA LEU A 24 38.68 -17.82 10.92
C LEU A 24 38.17 -16.48 11.48
N PRO A 25 36.86 -16.21 11.39
CA PRO A 25 36.25 -15.08 12.08
C PRO A 25 36.38 -15.21 13.59
N SER A 26 36.50 -14.07 14.27
CA SER A 26 36.25 -14.02 15.71
C SER A 26 34.81 -14.44 16.03
N ALA A 27 34.55 -14.82 17.29
CA ALA A 27 33.20 -15.17 17.73
C ALA A 27 32.20 -14.01 17.51
N ASP A 28 32.64 -12.76 17.73
CA ASP A 28 31.81 -11.57 17.54
C ASP A 28 31.52 -11.30 16.05
N GLU A 29 32.51 -11.48 15.17
CA GLU A 29 32.30 -11.35 13.73
C GLU A 29 31.35 -12.41 13.19
N LEU A 30 31.48 -13.66 13.66
CA LEU A 30 30.60 -14.73 13.25
C LEU A 30 29.18 -14.52 13.79
N ALA A 31 29.03 -14.03 15.03
CA ALA A 31 27.74 -13.66 15.60
C ALA A 31 27.08 -12.51 14.85
N ALA A 32 27.87 -11.54 14.38
CA ALA A 32 27.35 -10.45 13.57
C ALA A 32 26.91 -10.92 12.17
N LEU A 33 27.60 -11.90 11.57
CA LEU A 33 27.20 -12.50 10.29
C LEU A 33 25.98 -13.42 10.42
N ASP A 34 25.88 -14.13 11.54
CA ASP A 34 24.85 -15.11 11.90
C ASP A 34 24.63 -16.25 10.88
N PRO A 35 25.69 -16.89 10.32
CA PRO A 35 25.48 -18.01 9.41
C PRO A 35 25.00 -19.22 10.21
N THR A 36 24.03 -19.96 9.68
CA THR A 36 23.51 -21.17 10.35
C THR A 36 24.53 -22.32 10.34
N TRP A 37 25.37 -22.39 9.31
CA TRP A 37 26.36 -23.44 9.14
C TRP A 37 27.77 -22.89 8.98
N VAL A 38 28.73 -23.65 9.51
CA VAL A 38 30.16 -23.45 9.26
C VAL A 38 30.71 -24.72 8.64
N ARG A 39 31.39 -24.58 7.50
CA ARG A 39 32.16 -25.66 6.86
C ARG A 39 33.63 -25.47 7.15
N TYR A 40 34.28 -26.51 7.68
CA TYR A 40 35.64 -26.43 8.18
C TYR A 40 36.51 -27.60 7.70
N LEU A 41 37.60 -27.27 7.00
CA LEU A 41 38.61 -28.23 6.55
C LEU A 41 39.55 -28.63 7.69
N LEU A 42 39.61 -29.92 8.00
CA LEU A 42 40.56 -30.47 8.96
C LEU A 42 41.96 -30.51 8.35
N THR A 43 42.98 -30.16 9.14
CA THR A 43 44.38 -30.20 8.69
C THR A 43 45.23 -31.11 9.57
N ALA A 44 46.23 -31.76 8.95
CA ALA A 44 47.09 -32.77 9.57
C ALA A 44 47.89 -32.21 10.76
N SER A 45 48.26 -30.92 10.72
CA SER A 45 49.01 -30.26 11.80
C SER A 45 48.29 -30.28 13.14
N PHE A 46 46.97 -30.43 13.15
CA PHE A 46 46.14 -30.49 14.35
C PHE A 46 45.48 -31.86 14.55
N GLN A 47 45.75 -32.82 13.67
CA GLN A 47 45.08 -34.11 13.63
C GLN A 47 45.84 -35.18 14.43
N ASP A 48 45.18 -35.75 15.42
CA ASP A 48 45.59 -36.99 16.04
C ASP A 48 45.02 -38.17 15.23
N PHE A 49 45.90 -38.89 14.54
CA PHE A 49 45.56 -40.04 13.70
C PHE A 49 45.23 -41.30 14.50
N GLN A 50 45.58 -41.37 15.79
CA GLN A 50 45.25 -42.50 16.65
C GLN A 50 43.82 -42.38 17.17
N THR A 51 43.46 -41.19 17.66
CA THR A 51 42.15 -40.96 18.30
C THR A 51 41.08 -40.40 17.36
N GLY A 52 41.48 -39.72 16.27
CA GLY A 52 40.56 -38.97 15.40
C GLY A 52 40.32 -37.53 15.86
N ARG A 53 40.87 -37.12 17.01
CA ARG A 53 40.76 -35.75 17.51
C ARG A 53 41.47 -34.75 16.61
N ASN A 54 40.85 -33.61 16.35
CA ASN A 54 41.45 -32.44 15.72
C ASN A 54 41.38 -31.23 16.68
N THR A 55 42.52 -30.76 17.18
CA THR A 55 42.54 -29.71 18.21
C THR A 55 42.04 -28.36 17.72
N GLU A 56 42.03 -28.14 16.41
CA GLU A 56 41.50 -26.94 15.77
C GLU A 56 39.97 -27.00 15.69
N LEU A 57 39.44 -28.16 15.31
CA LEU A 57 38.00 -28.40 15.33
C LEU A 57 37.43 -28.29 16.75
N ASP A 58 38.17 -28.74 17.78
CA ASP A 58 37.76 -28.54 19.18
C ASP A 58 37.55 -27.05 19.49
N TRP A 59 38.47 -26.18 19.03
CA TRP A 59 38.35 -24.74 19.21
C TRP A 59 37.16 -24.17 18.44
N VAL A 60 36.95 -24.59 17.19
CA VAL A 60 35.78 -24.20 16.37
C VAL A 60 34.48 -24.59 17.07
N ILE A 61 34.37 -25.83 17.55
CA ILE A 61 33.19 -26.32 18.28
C ILE A 61 32.95 -25.49 19.54
N GLN A 62 33.98 -25.22 20.35
CA GLN A 62 33.84 -24.47 21.58
C GLN A 62 33.38 -23.02 21.36
N ASN A 63 33.90 -22.35 20.32
CA ASN A 63 33.62 -20.93 20.08
C ASN A 63 32.34 -20.71 19.25
N TYR A 64 32.01 -21.65 18.37
CA TYR A 64 30.88 -21.48 17.46
C TYR A 64 29.64 -22.23 17.95
N ARG A 65 29.72 -23.53 18.25
CA ARG A 65 28.54 -24.34 18.60
C ARG A 65 27.78 -23.83 19.84
N ALA A 66 28.46 -23.19 20.79
CA ALA A 66 27.83 -22.56 21.96
C ALA A 66 26.77 -21.50 21.60
N ARG A 67 26.81 -20.96 20.38
CA ARG A 67 25.90 -19.93 19.86
C ARG A 67 24.79 -20.51 18.97
N GLY A 68 24.84 -21.81 18.66
CA GLY A 68 23.82 -22.54 17.92
C GLY A 68 24.20 -22.93 16.49
N GLU A 69 25.39 -22.56 16.00
CA GLU A 69 25.84 -22.94 14.66
C GLU A 69 26.06 -24.44 14.50
N ILE A 70 25.84 -24.86 13.26
CA ILE A 70 25.89 -26.25 12.84
C ILE A 70 27.19 -26.48 12.05
N ILE A 71 27.88 -27.60 12.33
CA ILE A 71 29.25 -27.80 11.85
C ILE A 71 29.31 -28.92 10.82
N LEU A 72 29.80 -28.57 9.62
CA LEU A 72 30.24 -29.49 8.58
C LEU A 72 31.77 -29.61 8.65
N ALA A 73 32.28 -30.76 9.09
CA ALA A 73 33.71 -31.07 9.03
C ALA A 73 34.07 -31.68 7.67
N LEU A 74 35.23 -31.33 7.13
CA LEU A 74 35.72 -31.85 5.86
C LEU A 74 37.03 -32.61 6.05
N ILE A 75 37.10 -33.83 5.51
CA ILE A 75 38.34 -34.60 5.35
C ILE A 75 38.83 -34.40 3.92
N ASN A 76 40.07 -33.94 3.73
CA ASN A 76 40.72 -33.81 2.41
C ASN A 76 42.20 -34.23 2.49
N THR A 77 42.98 -34.00 1.44
CA THR A 77 44.43 -34.24 1.41
C THR A 77 45.17 -33.50 2.51
N GLU A 78 44.76 -32.27 2.85
CA GLU A 78 45.34 -31.50 3.94
C GLU A 78 45.10 -32.14 5.31
N THR A 79 44.00 -32.88 5.49
CA THR A 79 43.70 -33.62 6.73
C THR A 79 44.69 -34.75 6.96
N LEU A 80 45.10 -35.39 5.86
CA LEU A 80 46.01 -36.52 5.89
C LEU A 80 47.48 -36.06 5.86
N GLY A 81 47.74 -34.88 5.31
CA GLY A 81 49.10 -34.41 5.02
C GLY A 81 49.77 -35.21 3.89
N GLU A 82 48.98 -35.93 3.09
CA GLU A 82 49.43 -36.73 1.96
C GLU A 82 48.50 -36.54 0.75
N LEU A 83 49.11 -36.48 -0.44
CA LEU A 83 48.39 -36.51 -1.70
C LEU A 83 47.92 -37.96 -2.00
N PRO A 84 46.83 -38.12 -2.77
CA PRO A 84 46.40 -39.43 -3.25
C PRO A 84 47.47 -40.08 -4.13
N PRO A 85 47.49 -41.42 -4.20
CA PRO A 85 48.48 -42.14 -5.00
C PRO A 85 48.26 -41.91 -6.50
N ALA A 86 49.35 -41.64 -7.23
CA ALA A 86 49.34 -41.59 -8.69
C ALA A 86 49.32 -42.99 -9.35
N ASP A 87 49.73 -44.04 -8.62
CA ASP A 87 49.68 -45.43 -9.06
C ASP A 87 48.35 -46.09 -8.66
N PRO A 88 47.60 -46.69 -9.61
CA PRO A 88 46.40 -47.48 -9.33
C PRO A 88 46.54 -48.49 -8.18
N ASN A 89 47.72 -49.10 -8.00
CA ASN A 89 47.94 -50.10 -6.94
C ASN A 89 47.99 -49.50 -5.53
N GLY A 90 48.23 -48.20 -5.40
CA GLY A 90 48.31 -47.50 -4.11
C GLY A 90 46.95 -47.21 -3.46
N TRP A 91 45.87 -47.19 -4.27
CA TRP A 91 44.55 -46.74 -3.84
C TRP A 91 43.93 -47.63 -2.76
N ALA A 92 44.11 -48.95 -2.81
CA ALA A 92 43.55 -49.84 -1.80
C ALA A 92 44.07 -49.51 -0.38
N SER A 93 45.39 -49.26 -0.27
CA SER A 93 46.00 -48.88 1.01
C SER A 93 45.60 -47.47 1.44
N TYR A 94 45.56 -46.53 0.49
CA TYR A 94 45.12 -45.15 0.74
C TYR A 94 43.68 -45.13 1.27
N ASN A 95 42.74 -45.76 0.56
CA ASN A 95 41.33 -45.84 0.93
C ASN A 95 41.16 -46.43 2.34
N ALA A 96 41.90 -47.48 2.68
CA ALA A 96 41.86 -48.07 4.01
C ALA A 96 42.31 -47.08 5.10
N ARG A 97 43.37 -46.29 4.87
CA ARG A 97 43.85 -45.28 5.82
C ARG A 97 42.84 -44.15 6.01
N VAL A 98 42.34 -43.57 4.92
CA VAL A 98 41.36 -42.48 4.98
C VAL A 98 40.08 -42.94 5.66
N ALA A 99 39.57 -44.11 5.30
CA ALA A 99 38.34 -44.64 5.88
C ALA A 99 38.50 -44.99 7.38
N ASN A 100 39.68 -45.47 7.80
CA ASN A 100 39.99 -45.65 9.22
C ASN A 100 40.06 -44.33 9.98
N LEU A 101 40.63 -43.29 9.39
CA LEU A 101 40.66 -41.95 10.00
C LEU A 101 39.25 -41.36 10.09
N ALA A 102 38.45 -41.47 9.02
CA ALA A 102 37.07 -40.99 9.00
C ALA A 102 36.21 -41.67 10.08
N GLN A 103 36.39 -42.99 10.29
CA GLN A 103 35.76 -43.71 11.40
C GLN A 103 36.14 -43.14 12.78
N LYS A 104 37.43 -42.87 12.99
CA LYS A 104 37.94 -42.30 14.25
C LYS A 104 37.39 -40.90 14.49
N ILE A 105 37.41 -40.03 13.47
CA ILE A 105 36.82 -38.69 13.53
C ILE A 105 35.33 -38.78 13.88
N ALA A 106 34.57 -39.63 13.18
CA ALA A 106 33.14 -39.81 13.43
C ALA A 106 32.84 -40.38 14.83
N THR A 107 33.74 -41.21 15.37
CA THR A 107 33.64 -41.74 16.73
C THR A 107 33.92 -40.65 17.76
N PHE A 108 35.04 -39.93 17.59
CA PHE A 108 35.50 -38.91 18.54
C PHE A 108 34.52 -37.73 18.62
N TYR A 109 34.03 -37.27 17.47
CA TYR A 109 33.12 -36.12 17.38
C TYR A 109 31.64 -36.51 17.31
N ARG A 110 31.26 -37.71 17.77
CA ARG A 110 29.86 -38.14 17.76
C ARG A 110 29.00 -37.15 18.57
N GLY A 111 28.03 -36.52 17.90
CA GLY A 111 27.15 -35.50 18.49
C GLY A 111 27.77 -34.10 18.63
N ALA A 112 29.04 -33.94 18.25
CA ALA A 112 29.78 -32.67 18.30
C ALA A 112 30.01 -32.03 16.91
N ILE A 113 29.81 -32.80 15.83
CA ILE A 113 29.66 -32.33 14.46
C ILE A 113 28.33 -32.81 13.88
N ASP A 114 27.82 -32.13 12.87
CA ASP A 114 26.47 -32.34 12.33
C ASP A 114 26.47 -32.89 10.91
N ALA A 115 27.62 -32.86 10.23
CA ALA A 115 27.87 -33.55 8.97
C ALA A 115 29.38 -33.74 8.77
N LEU A 116 29.75 -34.73 7.96
CA LEU A 116 31.11 -35.03 7.56
C LEU A 116 31.20 -35.11 6.03
N GLU A 117 31.97 -34.23 5.40
CA GLU A 117 32.25 -34.26 3.97
C GLU A 117 33.52 -35.06 3.68
N ILE A 118 33.45 -35.93 2.68
CA ILE A 118 34.54 -36.78 2.26
C ILE A 118 35.13 -36.25 0.96
N PHE A 119 36.28 -35.59 1.11
CA PHE A 119 37.12 -34.99 0.08
C PHE A 119 36.59 -33.65 -0.47
N ASN A 120 37.47 -32.88 -1.12
CA ASN A 120 37.15 -31.61 -1.76
C ASN A 120 37.63 -31.63 -3.22
N GLU A 121 36.73 -31.41 -4.18
CA GLU A 121 37.08 -31.24 -5.61
C GLU A 121 38.08 -32.29 -6.14
N PRO A 122 37.78 -33.60 -6.01
CA PRO A 122 38.70 -34.65 -6.42
C PRO A 122 39.10 -34.54 -7.91
N GLU A 123 38.20 -34.06 -8.76
CA GLU A 123 38.46 -33.87 -10.18
C GLU A 123 39.45 -32.74 -10.50
N THR A 124 39.55 -31.70 -9.65
CA THR A 124 40.59 -30.66 -9.82
C THR A 124 41.96 -31.12 -9.31
N GLN A 125 41.97 -32.17 -8.49
CA GLN A 125 43.16 -32.85 -7.99
C GLN A 125 43.58 -34.05 -8.86
N GLU A 126 43.06 -34.16 -10.09
CA GLU A 126 43.36 -35.23 -11.07
C GLU A 126 42.99 -36.65 -10.60
N ILE A 127 42.10 -36.78 -9.60
CA ILE A 127 41.62 -38.07 -9.13
C ILE A 127 40.51 -38.58 -10.05
N LEU A 128 40.63 -39.81 -10.55
CA LEU A 128 39.60 -40.43 -11.37
C LEU A 128 38.31 -40.66 -10.59
N ALA A 129 37.16 -40.57 -11.26
CA ALA A 129 35.85 -40.76 -10.65
C ALA A 129 35.70 -42.13 -9.97
N ASP A 130 36.26 -43.18 -10.57
CA ASP A 130 36.27 -44.55 -10.04
C ASP A 130 37.06 -44.64 -8.72
N ASP A 131 38.21 -43.97 -8.64
CA ASP A 131 39.06 -43.95 -7.45
C ASP A 131 38.38 -43.19 -6.29
N TYR A 132 37.79 -42.03 -6.59
CA TYR A 132 37.01 -41.28 -5.62
C TYR A 132 35.77 -42.06 -5.15
N ALA A 133 35.06 -42.73 -6.06
CA ALA A 133 33.93 -43.59 -5.71
C ALA A 133 34.35 -44.75 -4.80
N ALA A 134 35.51 -45.38 -5.07
CA ALA A 134 36.07 -46.43 -4.22
C ALA A 134 36.43 -45.91 -2.82
N LEU A 135 36.99 -44.70 -2.73
CA LEU A 135 37.26 -44.03 -1.45
C LEU A 135 35.98 -43.78 -0.67
N LEU A 136 34.94 -43.23 -1.32
CA LEU A 136 33.65 -42.97 -0.70
C LEU A 136 32.99 -44.27 -0.18
N ASN A 137 33.01 -45.33 -1.00
CA ASN A 137 32.54 -46.67 -0.63
C ASN A 137 33.32 -47.29 0.56
N ALA A 138 34.60 -46.95 0.74
CA ALA A 138 35.38 -47.39 1.90
C ALA A 138 35.03 -46.61 3.18
N CYS A 139 34.85 -45.28 3.07
CA CYS A 139 34.57 -44.39 4.21
C CYS A 139 33.16 -44.59 4.78
N TYR A 140 32.13 -44.61 3.93
CA TYR A 140 30.73 -44.57 4.36
C TYR A 140 30.35 -45.67 5.37
N PRO A 141 30.52 -46.99 5.09
CA PRO A 141 30.12 -48.04 6.03
C PRO A 141 30.89 -47.98 7.36
N LYS A 142 32.16 -47.55 7.33
CA LYS A 142 32.96 -47.40 8.56
C LYS A 142 32.47 -46.26 9.44
N ILE A 143 32.07 -45.13 8.84
CA ILE A 143 31.45 -44.01 9.55
C ILE A 143 30.10 -44.44 10.12
N LYS A 144 29.23 -45.06 9.29
CA LYS A 144 27.89 -45.50 9.71
C LYS A 144 27.89 -46.59 10.78
N ALA A 145 28.94 -47.41 10.86
CA ALA A 145 29.12 -48.36 11.95
C ALA A 145 29.30 -47.71 13.33
N VAL A 146 29.68 -46.42 13.38
CA VAL A 146 30.02 -45.73 14.62
C VAL A 146 29.32 -44.38 14.78
N SER A 147 28.51 -43.92 13.84
CA SER A 147 27.83 -42.63 13.96
C SER A 147 26.73 -42.48 12.92
N ASP A 148 25.62 -41.86 13.31
CA ASP A 148 24.55 -41.49 12.39
C ASP A 148 24.82 -40.14 11.69
N VAL A 149 26.02 -39.55 11.88
CA VAL A 149 26.39 -38.28 11.26
C VAL A 149 26.20 -38.34 9.74
N PRO A 150 25.47 -37.39 9.13
CA PRO A 150 25.33 -37.28 7.69
C PRO A 150 26.70 -37.27 6.99
N VAL A 151 26.86 -38.11 5.97
CA VAL A 151 28.06 -38.19 5.13
C VAL A 151 27.77 -37.50 3.80
N ILE A 152 28.55 -36.49 3.47
CA ILE A 152 28.40 -35.71 2.24
C ILE A 152 29.51 -36.14 1.27
N SER A 153 29.19 -36.38 0.00
CA SER A 153 30.25 -36.53 -1.01
C SER A 153 31.00 -35.21 -1.19
N ALA A 154 32.14 -35.26 -1.86
CA ALA A 154 32.93 -34.10 -2.20
C ALA A 154 32.11 -33.14 -3.03
N GLY A 155 32.36 -31.85 -2.83
CA GLY A 155 32.01 -30.83 -3.80
C GLY A 155 32.77 -31.04 -5.10
N ILE A 156 32.04 -31.38 -6.18
CA ILE A 156 32.62 -31.42 -7.54
C ILE A 156 32.61 -29.99 -8.10
N CYS A 157 33.78 -29.49 -8.48
CA CYS A 157 34.10 -28.14 -8.92
C CYS A 157 33.51 -27.75 -10.29
N CYS A 158 33.59 -26.43 -10.54
CA CYS A 158 33.28 -25.71 -11.77
C CYS A 158 31.82 -25.79 -12.22
N GLY A 159 30.94 -26.51 -11.52
CA GLY A 159 29.52 -26.60 -11.83
C GLY A 159 29.16 -27.18 -13.20
N VAL A 160 30.12 -27.76 -13.91
CA VAL A 160 29.93 -28.28 -15.29
C VAL A 160 30.39 -29.72 -15.48
N ASN A 161 31.10 -30.31 -14.51
CA ASN A 161 31.67 -31.65 -14.67
C ASN A 161 30.64 -32.76 -14.40
N TYR A 162 29.53 -32.72 -15.14
CA TYR A 162 28.45 -33.71 -15.04
C TYR A 162 28.92 -35.15 -15.34
N PRO A 163 29.81 -35.43 -16.32
CA PRO A 163 30.27 -36.80 -16.55
C PRO A 163 30.99 -37.41 -15.35
N TYR A 164 31.78 -36.60 -14.62
CA TYR A 164 32.42 -37.04 -13.39
C TYR A 164 31.38 -37.36 -12.32
N LEU A 165 30.42 -36.45 -12.09
CA LEU A 165 29.32 -36.68 -11.14
C LEU A 165 28.49 -37.91 -11.51
N GLU A 166 28.16 -38.09 -12.79
CA GLU A 166 27.44 -39.26 -13.31
C GLU A 166 28.18 -40.55 -12.96
N ARG A 167 29.49 -40.60 -13.20
CA ARG A 167 30.29 -41.79 -12.90
C ARG A 167 30.39 -42.07 -11.40
N VAL A 168 30.61 -41.05 -10.57
CA VAL A 168 30.63 -41.23 -9.10
C VAL A 168 29.26 -41.71 -8.59
N MET A 169 28.16 -41.15 -9.10
CA MET A 169 26.79 -41.54 -8.72
C MET A 169 26.33 -42.86 -9.35
N GLU A 170 27.04 -43.41 -10.31
CA GLU A 170 26.85 -44.78 -10.78
C GLU A 170 27.46 -45.78 -9.79
N LEU A 171 28.65 -45.46 -9.26
CA LEU A 171 29.48 -46.38 -8.48
C LEU A 171 29.29 -46.29 -6.95
N ALA A 172 28.89 -45.13 -6.42
CA ALA A 172 28.92 -44.85 -4.99
C ALA A 172 27.71 -44.06 -4.49
N ARG A 173 26.57 -44.08 -5.21
CA ARG A 173 25.35 -43.35 -4.84
C ARG A 173 24.91 -43.62 -3.41
N ASP A 174 24.96 -44.87 -2.97
CA ASP A 174 24.49 -45.30 -1.66
C ASP A 174 25.52 -45.08 -0.54
N SER A 175 26.68 -44.53 -0.88
CA SER A 175 27.79 -44.23 0.05
C SER A 175 27.89 -42.75 0.43
N CYS A 176 26.79 -42.01 0.29
CA CYS A 176 26.62 -40.69 0.87
C CYS A 176 25.14 -40.43 1.18
N ASP A 177 24.85 -39.53 2.11
CA ASP A 177 23.48 -39.11 2.44
C ASP A 177 23.05 -37.87 1.63
N ALA A 178 24.02 -37.07 1.18
CA ALA A 178 23.82 -35.97 0.24
C ALA A 178 25.05 -35.77 -0.66
N VAL A 179 24.88 -35.02 -1.74
CA VAL A 179 25.89 -34.86 -2.78
C VAL A 179 26.44 -33.44 -2.80
N GLY A 180 27.75 -33.29 -2.64
CA GLY A 180 28.45 -32.02 -2.77
C GLY A 180 28.51 -31.52 -4.22
N TRP A 181 28.36 -30.20 -4.43
CA TRP A 181 28.50 -29.55 -5.75
C TRP A 181 29.02 -28.12 -5.60
N HIS A 182 30.03 -27.74 -6.39
CA HIS A 182 30.69 -26.43 -6.32
C HIS A 182 30.50 -25.65 -7.64
N PRO A 183 29.38 -24.91 -7.80
CA PRO A 183 29.05 -24.23 -9.04
C PRO A 183 29.71 -22.85 -9.16
N TYR A 184 31.04 -22.80 -9.09
CA TYR A 184 31.80 -21.57 -9.30
C TYR A 184 31.64 -21.04 -10.73
N GLY A 185 31.66 -19.70 -10.88
CA GLY A 185 31.62 -19.05 -12.19
C GLY A 185 30.32 -19.27 -12.97
N MET A 186 29.18 -19.41 -12.30
CA MET A 186 27.88 -19.61 -12.93
C MET A 186 27.02 -18.36 -12.85
N ARG A 187 26.60 -17.78 -13.98
CA ARG A 187 25.76 -16.57 -13.96
C ARG A 187 24.43 -16.85 -13.28
N VAL A 188 23.83 -15.82 -12.67
CA VAL A 188 22.55 -15.94 -11.95
C VAL A 188 21.58 -14.89 -12.45
N ASP A 189 20.44 -15.34 -12.99
CA ASP A 189 19.38 -14.47 -13.52
C ASP A 189 19.92 -13.41 -14.49
N GLY A 190 20.79 -13.84 -15.40
CA GLY A 190 21.42 -13.00 -16.42
C GLY A 190 22.56 -12.09 -15.93
N PHE A 191 22.85 -12.08 -14.63
CA PHE A 191 23.95 -11.32 -14.05
C PHE A 191 25.26 -12.12 -14.01
N PRO A 192 26.42 -11.52 -14.33
CA PRO A 192 26.59 -10.12 -14.73
C PRO A 192 26.24 -9.81 -16.18
N PHE A 193 26.42 -10.77 -17.08
CA PHE A 193 26.04 -10.68 -18.50
C PHE A 193 25.88 -12.10 -19.09
N SER A 194 25.35 -12.21 -20.31
CA SER A 194 24.89 -13.48 -20.90
C SER A 194 25.98 -14.56 -21.00
N ASP A 195 27.21 -14.14 -21.33
CA ASP A 195 28.32 -15.03 -21.65
C ASP A 195 29.32 -15.14 -20.49
N TRP A 196 28.93 -14.73 -19.29
CA TRP A 196 29.80 -14.79 -18.12
C TRP A 196 29.96 -16.23 -17.62
N GLY A 197 31.22 -16.60 -17.39
CA GLY A 197 31.59 -17.84 -16.73
C GLY A 197 31.25 -19.10 -17.53
N PHE A 198 30.82 -20.15 -16.84
CA PHE A 198 30.67 -21.51 -17.39
C PHE A 198 29.22 -21.90 -17.72
N GLY A 199 28.27 -20.98 -17.55
CA GLY A 199 26.87 -21.27 -17.74
C GLY A 199 25.97 -20.57 -16.74
N ASP A 200 24.78 -21.12 -16.55
CA ASP A 200 23.73 -20.60 -15.67
C ASP A 200 23.59 -21.48 -14.40
N LEU A 201 23.51 -20.84 -13.24
CA LEU A 201 23.51 -21.50 -11.94
C LEU A 201 22.27 -22.40 -11.76
N ARG A 202 21.10 -21.95 -12.22
CA ARG A 202 19.85 -22.73 -12.12
C ARG A 202 19.96 -24.01 -12.92
N THR A 203 20.49 -23.90 -14.14
CA THR A 203 20.74 -25.04 -15.03
C THR A 203 21.74 -26.02 -14.39
N SER A 204 22.82 -25.49 -13.81
CA SER A 204 23.83 -26.31 -13.13
C SER A 204 23.26 -27.13 -11.98
N ILE A 205 22.57 -26.46 -11.06
CA ILE A 205 21.94 -27.11 -9.91
C ILE A 205 20.89 -28.13 -10.35
N THR A 206 20.02 -27.77 -11.30
CA THR A 206 18.93 -28.64 -11.76
C THR A 206 19.49 -29.93 -12.38
N ARG A 207 20.51 -29.82 -13.22
CA ARG A 207 21.13 -30.99 -13.86
C ARG A 207 21.90 -31.85 -12.87
N ALA A 208 22.71 -31.25 -12.00
CA ALA A 208 23.43 -31.98 -10.96
C ALA A 208 22.46 -32.72 -10.02
N ARG A 209 21.34 -32.07 -9.64
CA ARG A 209 20.30 -32.67 -8.79
C ARG A 209 19.63 -33.88 -9.44
N ALA A 210 19.39 -33.82 -10.74
CA ALA A 210 18.82 -34.92 -11.51
C ALA A 210 19.75 -36.14 -11.57
N ILE A 211 21.06 -35.92 -11.72
CA ILE A 211 22.08 -36.99 -11.71
C ILE A 211 22.19 -37.60 -10.30
N ALA A 212 22.34 -36.74 -9.28
CA ALA A 212 22.51 -37.14 -7.88
C ALA A 212 21.31 -37.97 -7.36
N ARG A 213 20.08 -37.62 -7.76
CA ARG A 213 18.83 -38.15 -7.18
C ARG A 213 18.75 -38.03 -5.65
N LYS A 214 19.60 -37.20 -5.06
CA LYS A 214 19.62 -36.79 -3.65
C LYS A 214 19.74 -35.27 -3.59
N PRO A 215 19.27 -34.60 -2.52
CA PRO A 215 19.48 -33.17 -2.34
C PRO A 215 20.96 -32.79 -2.48
N LEU A 216 21.24 -31.67 -3.13
CA LEU A 216 22.60 -31.16 -3.24
C LEU A 216 22.98 -30.37 -1.99
N TRP A 217 24.24 -30.47 -1.61
CA TRP A 217 24.89 -29.52 -0.71
C TRP A 217 25.86 -28.70 -1.55
N ILE A 218 25.58 -27.40 -1.68
CA ILE A 218 26.50 -26.46 -2.29
C ILE A 218 27.55 -26.10 -1.25
N THR A 219 28.48 -27.02 -1.01
CA THR A 219 29.49 -26.93 0.05
C THR A 219 30.50 -25.81 -0.17
N GLU A 220 30.57 -25.28 -1.40
CA GLU A 220 31.17 -23.99 -1.72
C GLU A 220 30.47 -23.32 -2.91
N ILE A 221 30.28 -22.01 -2.80
CA ILE A 221 30.02 -21.09 -3.91
C ILE A 221 30.59 -19.73 -3.53
N GLY A 222 31.22 -19.05 -4.48
CA GLY A 222 31.84 -17.76 -4.23
C GLY A 222 32.14 -17.02 -5.53
N ALA A 223 32.66 -15.81 -5.40
CA ALA A 223 33.16 -15.05 -6.53
C ALA A 223 34.31 -14.13 -6.10
N GLU A 224 35.23 -13.87 -7.03
CA GLU A 224 36.40 -13.04 -6.78
C GLU A 224 36.22 -11.62 -7.31
N LEU A 225 36.80 -10.63 -6.62
CA LEU A 225 36.90 -9.25 -7.12
C LEU A 225 37.58 -9.15 -8.49
N ALA A 226 38.52 -10.05 -8.79
CA ALA A 226 39.27 -10.05 -10.04
C ALA A 226 38.46 -10.55 -11.24
N TYR A 227 37.25 -11.09 -11.03
CA TYR A 227 36.38 -11.51 -12.11
C TYR A 227 35.91 -10.32 -12.96
N GLN A 228 35.55 -10.62 -14.21
CA GLN A 228 34.98 -9.61 -15.11
C GLN A 228 33.51 -9.40 -14.78
N TRP A 229 33.18 -8.26 -14.17
CA TRP A 229 31.82 -7.94 -13.69
C TRP A 229 30.97 -7.09 -14.64
N GLY A 230 31.52 -6.72 -15.80
CA GLY A 230 30.87 -5.82 -16.75
C GLY A 230 31.18 -4.34 -16.48
N ALA A 231 30.86 -3.47 -17.43
CA ALA A 231 31.18 -2.05 -17.33
C ALA A 231 30.28 -1.34 -16.31
N GLY A 232 30.87 -0.49 -15.46
CA GLY A 232 30.15 0.43 -14.59
C GLY A 232 29.71 -0.11 -13.23
N ILE A 233 30.14 -1.33 -12.85
CA ILE A 233 29.88 -1.90 -11.52
C ILE A 233 31.23 -2.06 -10.79
N GLU A 234 31.30 -1.54 -9.56
CA GLU A 234 32.47 -1.76 -8.70
C GLU A 234 32.55 -3.24 -8.30
N PRO A 235 33.72 -3.91 -8.40
CA PRO A 235 33.81 -5.35 -8.19
C PRO A 235 33.28 -5.85 -6.84
N ALA A 236 33.49 -5.13 -5.74
CA ALA A 236 33.00 -5.56 -4.44
C ALA A 236 31.47 -5.47 -4.33
N GLN A 237 30.84 -4.49 -4.97
CA GLN A 237 29.38 -4.44 -5.16
C GLN A 237 28.88 -5.57 -6.05
N ALA A 238 29.62 -5.90 -7.12
CA ALA A 238 29.25 -6.98 -8.02
C ALA A 238 29.26 -8.36 -7.34
N VAL A 239 30.25 -8.62 -6.48
CA VAL A 239 30.28 -9.83 -5.64
C VAL A 239 29.09 -9.88 -4.67
N ALA A 240 28.70 -8.75 -4.07
CA ALA A 240 27.55 -8.68 -3.17
C ALA A 240 26.21 -8.94 -3.88
N GLU A 241 26.04 -8.39 -5.08
CA GLU A 241 24.89 -8.64 -5.94
C GLU A 241 24.84 -10.12 -6.37
N TYR A 242 25.98 -10.69 -6.78
CA TYR A 242 26.08 -12.10 -7.14
C TYR A 242 25.70 -13.02 -5.98
N LEU A 243 26.22 -12.76 -4.78
CA LEU A 243 25.88 -13.49 -3.55
C LEU A 243 24.37 -13.45 -3.30
N THR A 244 23.79 -12.25 -3.33
CA THR A 244 22.35 -12.04 -3.10
C THR A 244 21.50 -12.83 -4.09
N ARG A 245 21.84 -12.78 -5.39
CA ARG A 245 21.14 -13.53 -6.43
C ARG A 245 21.31 -15.05 -6.27
N ALA A 246 22.53 -15.52 -6.03
CA ALA A 246 22.82 -16.94 -5.91
C ALA A 246 22.06 -17.58 -4.74
N PHE A 247 22.10 -16.97 -3.55
CA PHE A 247 21.34 -17.45 -2.40
C PHE A 247 19.83 -17.28 -2.58
N GLY A 248 19.38 -16.22 -3.27
CA GLY A 248 17.98 -16.05 -3.67
C GLY A 248 17.49 -17.19 -4.56
N LEU A 249 18.27 -17.56 -5.59
CA LEU A 249 17.97 -18.65 -6.50
C LEU A 249 17.95 -20.01 -5.80
N MET A 250 18.98 -20.33 -5.00
CA MET A 250 19.06 -21.63 -4.31
C MET A 250 17.87 -21.86 -3.38
N ARG A 251 17.41 -20.80 -2.72
CA ARG A 251 16.21 -20.79 -1.88
C ARG A 251 14.92 -20.96 -2.69
N GLU A 252 14.82 -20.32 -3.85
CA GLU A 252 13.70 -20.51 -4.77
C GLU A 252 13.59 -21.97 -5.25
N LEU A 253 14.73 -22.63 -5.51
CA LEU A 253 14.77 -24.04 -5.90
C LEU A 253 14.35 -25.01 -4.77
N GLY A 254 14.30 -24.53 -3.53
CA GLY A 254 13.85 -25.27 -2.35
C GLY A 254 14.85 -26.30 -1.80
N ALA A 255 14.63 -26.72 -0.55
CA ALA A 255 15.51 -27.64 0.18
C ALA A 255 15.65 -29.03 -0.47
N ASP A 256 14.64 -29.45 -1.23
CA ASP A 256 14.66 -30.72 -1.96
C ASP A 256 15.68 -30.72 -3.11
N SER A 257 15.97 -29.53 -3.67
CA SER A 257 17.01 -29.33 -4.68
C SER A 257 18.35 -29.01 -4.03
N VAL A 258 18.39 -27.96 -3.21
CA VAL A 258 19.59 -27.48 -2.51
C VAL A 258 19.33 -27.49 -1.02
N ALA A 259 19.84 -28.51 -0.33
CA ALA A 259 19.65 -28.64 1.10
C ALA A 259 20.46 -27.59 1.88
N ARG A 260 21.72 -27.33 1.48
CA ARG A 260 22.65 -26.42 2.16
C ARG A 260 23.48 -25.66 1.14
N ALA A 261 23.87 -24.43 1.45
CA ALA A 261 24.74 -23.62 0.60
C ALA A 261 25.72 -22.80 1.44
N PHE A 262 26.99 -22.80 1.06
CA PHE A 262 28.06 -22.18 1.82
C PHE A 262 28.80 -21.15 0.97
N TRP A 263 28.83 -19.90 1.43
CA TRP A 263 29.65 -18.90 0.77
C TRP A 263 31.13 -19.15 1.04
N PHE A 264 31.92 -19.22 -0.02
CA PHE A 264 33.37 -19.27 0.04
C PHE A 264 33.92 -17.86 -0.24
N THR A 265 34.48 -17.16 0.74
CA THR A 265 34.79 -17.56 2.13
C THR A 265 34.87 -16.33 3.05
N TRP A 266 35.14 -16.49 4.35
CA TRP A 266 35.37 -15.36 5.25
C TRP A 266 36.58 -14.53 4.85
N ARG A 267 37.77 -15.14 4.73
CA ARG A 267 39.01 -14.47 4.32
C ARG A 267 39.96 -15.42 3.60
N ILE A 268 40.59 -14.91 2.56
CA ILE A 268 41.83 -15.46 1.99
C ILE A 268 42.84 -14.32 2.01
N SER A 269 44.01 -14.57 2.61
CA SER A 269 45.06 -13.55 2.63
C SER A 269 45.48 -13.24 1.19
N GLU A 270 45.52 -11.96 0.85
CA GLU A 270 45.99 -11.44 -0.45
C GLU A 270 45.14 -11.85 -1.67
N ALA A 271 43.90 -12.33 -1.46
CA ALA A 271 42.97 -12.67 -2.55
C ALA A 271 41.64 -11.91 -2.49
N GLY A 272 40.94 -11.86 -3.62
CA GLY A 272 39.67 -11.13 -3.78
C GLY A 272 38.41 -11.89 -3.34
N TRP A 273 38.53 -12.99 -2.60
CA TRP A 273 37.40 -13.91 -2.31
C TRP A 273 36.70 -13.68 -0.96
N GLY A 274 37.38 -13.06 -0.01
CA GLY A 274 36.90 -12.93 1.37
C GLY A 274 35.77 -11.92 1.55
N LEU A 275 34.84 -12.20 2.47
CA LEU A 275 33.87 -11.22 3.00
C LEU A 275 34.56 -10.03 3.69
N VAL A 276 35.77 -10.24 4.19
CA VAL A 276 36.64 -9.19 4.73
C VAL A 276 37.93 -9.11 3.92
N ASP A 277 38.57 -7.94 3.94
CA ASP A 277 39.91 -7.79 3.38
C ASP A 277 41.02 -8.25 4.35
N ASN A 278 42.28 -8.06 3.96
CA ASN A 278 43.45 -8.45 4.74
C ASN A 278 43.55 -7.75 6.11
N THR A 279 42.91 -6.58 6.26
CA THR A 279 42.89 -5.81 7.51
C THR A 279 41.69 -6.15 8.39
N GLY A 280 40.75 -6.96 7.89
CA GLY A 280 39.47 -7.23 8.55
C GLY A 280 38.37 -6.23 8.22
N THR A 281 38.59 -5.33 7.26
CA THR A 281 37.53 -4.41 6.82
C THR A 281 36.46 -5.21 6.07
N ARG A 282 35.19 -5.03 6.47
CA ARG A 282 34.02 -5.68 5.87
C ARG A 282 33.80 -5.18 4.44
N ARG A 283 33.67 -6.10 3.49
CA ARG A 283 33.27 -5.80 2.10
C ARG A 283 31.75 -5.76 1.96
N PRO A 284 31.19 -5.18 0.88
CA PRO A 284 29.75 -5.22 0.60
C PRO A 284 29.13 -6.64 0.69
N ALA A 285 29.86 -7.67 0.24
CA ALA A 285 29.42 -9.06 0.32
C ALA A 285 29.20 -9.56 1.78
N TRP A 286 29.91 -9.00 2.77
CA TRP A 286 29.67 -9.29 4.19
C TRP A 286 28.24 -8.93 4.59
N TYR A 287 27.79 -7.73 4.21
CA TYR A 287 26.45 -7.25 4.51
C TYR A 287 25.39 -8.02 3.71
N ALA A 288 25.71 -8.40 2.47
CA ALA A 288 24.83 -9.24 1.66
C ALA A 288 24.62 -10.62 2.31
N LEU A 289 25.68 -11.29 2.76
CA LEU A 289 25.56 -12.58 3.47
C LEU A 289 24.79 -12.43 4.78
N GLN A 290 25.09 -11.39 5.57
CA GLN A 290 24.34 -11.08 6.78
C GLN A 290 22.85 -10.90 6.48
N GLN A 291 22.51 -10.17 5.41
CA GLN A 291 21.11 -10.06 4.99
C GLN A 291 20.52 -11.41 4.63
N GLN A 292 21.22 -12.24 3.86
CA GLN A 292 20.72 -13.56 3.47
C GLN A 292 20.43 -14.45 4.70
N ALA A 293 21.27 -14.37 5.73
CA ALA A 293 21.13 -15.09 6.99
C ALA A 293 19.95 -14.59 7.83
N HIS A 294 19.67 -13.28 7.82
CA HIS A 294 18.58 -12.66 8.59
C HIS A 294 17.30 -12.40 7.77
N LEU A 295 17.17 -12.95 6.57
CA LEU A 295 15.98 -12.73 5.76
C LEU A 295 14.76 -13.32 6.49
N PRO A 296 13.71 -12.53 6.76
CA PRO A 296 12.52 -13.06 7.40
C PRO A 296 11.91 -14.13 6.49
N PRO A 297 11.30 -15.19 7.05
CA PRO A 297 10.75 -16.32 6.28
C PRO A 297 9.74 -15.88 5.22
N ILE A 298 9.11 -14.72 5.42
CA ILE A 298 8.21 -14.08 4.45
C ILE A 298 8.51 -12.58 4.38
N SER A 299 8.39 -12.00 3.18
CA SER A 299 8.45 -10.56 2.99
C SER A 299 7.28 -10.04 2.18
N ILE A 300 6.75 -8.89 2.57
CA ILE A 300 5.91 -8.00 1.78
C ILE A 300 6.80 -7.29 0.76
N THR A 301 6.50 -7.47 -0.52
CA THR A 301 7.21 -6.84 -1.63
C THR A 301 6.43 -5.69 -2.26
N ARG A 302 5.10 -5.64 -2.03
CA ARG A 302 4.24 -4.55 -2.51
C ARG A 302 2.98 -4.42 -1.67
N VAL A 303 2.55 -3.19 -1.41
CA VAL A 303 1.27 -2.85 -0.79
C VAL A 303 0.54 -1.86 -1.67
N GLN A 304 -0.75 -2.05 -1.86
CA GLN A 304 -1.61 -1.13 -2.58
C GLN A 304 -3.00 -1.09 -1.96
N PHE A 305 -3.45 0.12 -1.67
CA PHE A 305 -4.81 0.47 -1.29
C PHE A 305 -5.45 1.24 -2.44
N ASP A 306 -6.68 0.88 -2.82
CA ASP A 306 -7.39 1.55 -3.91
C ASP A 306 -8.92 1.51 -3.70
N PRO A 307 -9.64 2.61 -3.92
CA PRO A 307 -9.14 3.97 -4.22
C PRO A 307 -8.61 4.68 -2.96
N THR A 308 -7.80 5.73 -3.14
CA THR A 308 -7.28 6.56 -2.02
C THR A 308 -8.25 7.65 -1.55
N THR A 309 -9.30 7.93 -2.33
CA THR A 309 -10.43 8.78 -1.95
C THR A 309 -11.72 8.04 -2.27
N LEU A 310 -12.62 7.92 -1.30
CA LEU A 310 -13.89 7.19 -1.43
C LEU A 310 -14.97 7.78 -0.53
N SER A 311 -16.23 7.57 -0.87
CA SER A 311 -17.36 7.91 -0.01
C SER A 311 -17.59 6.84 1.05
N ALA A 312 -18.17 7.23 2.18
CA ALA A 312 -18.60 6.33 3.24
C ALA A 312 -19.50 5.21 2.66
N SER A 313 -19.37 4.02 3.22
CA SER A 313 -19.96 2.75 2.77
C SER A 313 -19.35 2.12 1.51
N GLN A 314 -18.41 2.79 0.81
CA GLN A 314 -17.61 2.17 -0.25
C GLN A 314 -16.53 1.24 0.33
N GLN A 315 -15.97 0.38 -0.52
CA GLN A 315 -14.92 -0.56 -0.13
C GLN A 315 -13.54 0.02 -0.49
N LEU A 316 -12.65 0.06 0.48
CA LEU A 316 -11.22 0.19 0.28
C LEU A 316 -10.65 -1.17 -0.11
N GLY A 317 -10.23 -1.32 -1.35
CA GLY A 317 -9.53 -2.51 -1.84
C GLY A 317 -8.12 -2.58 -1.29
N VAL A 318 -7.71 -3.78 -0.87
CA VAL A 318 -6.38 -4.08 -0.30
C VAL A 318 -5.70 -5.12 -1.20
N ARG A 319 -4.46 -4.86 -1.61
CA ARG A 319 -3.59 -5.83 -2.30
C ARG A 319 -2.21 -5.82 -1.66
N ILE A 320 -1.81 -6.94 -1.06
CA ILE A 320 -0.50 -7.13 -0.44
C ILE A 320 0.20 -8.26 -1.16
N THR A 321 1.35 -8.00 -1.76
CA THR A 321 2.16 -9.04 -2.39
C THR A 321 3.24 -9.50 -1.42
N VAL A 322 3.29 -10.80 -1.18
CA VAL A 322 4.27 -11.45 -0.31
C VAL A 322 5.11 -12.45 -1.08
N LYS A 323 6.34 -12.66 -0.64
CA LYS A 323 7.27 -13.68 -1.13
C LYS A 323 7.69 -14.59 0.02
N ASN A 324 7.63 -15.90 -0.19
CA ASN A 324 8.23 -16.87 0.71
C ASN A 324 9.76 -16.89 0.51
N ASN A 325 10.48 -16.48 1.54
CA ASN A 325 11.94 -16.46 1.58
C ASN A 325 12.53 -17.68 2.30
N SER A 326 11.69 -18.58 2.77
CA SER A 326 12.11 -19.83 3.40
C SER A 326 12.32 -20.93 2.36
N ASN A 327 12.84 -22.07 2.81
CA ASN A 327 13.02 -23.26 1.98
C ASN A 327 11.90 -24.31 2.18
N ALA A 328 10.85 -23.96 2.93
CA ALA A 328 9.69 -24.80 3.18
C ALA A 328 8.37 -24.06 2.86
N PRO A 329 7.28 -24.79 2.60
CA PRO A 329 5.97 -24.16 2.45
C PRO A 329 5.54 -23.46 3.75
N LEU A 330 5.08 -22.22 3.66
CA LEU A 330 4.55 -21.49 4.81
C LEU A 330 3.07 -21.78 4.98
N ALA A 331 2.70 -22.38 6.11
CA ALA A 331 1.32 -22.62 6.46
C ALA A 331 0.53 -21.31 6.61
N THR A 332 -0.77 -21.38 6.34
CA THR A 332 -1.68 -20.24 6.46
C THR A 332 -3.03 -20.70 7.00
N GLN A 333 -3.93 -19.75 7.21
CA GLN A 333 -5.24 -19.96 7.82
C GLN A 333 -6.27 -18.98 7.25
N ASP A 334 -7.52 -19.09 7.71
CA ASP A 334 -8.57 -18.14 7.36
C ASP A 334 -8.40 -16.76 8.03
N PRO A 335 -9.06 -15.71 7.48
CA PRO A 335 -9.94 -15.76 6.32
C PRO A 335 -9.22 -15.80 4.98
N GLN A 336 -9.84 -16.45 4.00
CA GLN A 336 -9.34 -16.53 2.62
C GLN A 336 -9.16 -15.14 1.97
N PRO A 337 -8.21 -15.01 1.01
CA PRO A 337 -8.12 -13.83 0.16
C PRO A 337 -9.48 -13.47 -0.45
N GLY A 338 -9.79 -12.18 -0.50
CA GLY A 338 -11.05 -11.64 -1.00
C GLY A 338 -12.12 -11.42 0.09
N PHE A 339 -11.89 -11.84 1.34
CA PHE A 339 -12.80 -11.53 2.44
C PHE A 339 -12.94 -10.02 2.65
N VAL A 340 -14.17 -9.56 2.91
CA VAL A 340 -14.48 -8.13 3.11
C VAL A 340 -14.85 -7.88 4.56
N TYR A 341 -14.05 -7.05 5.23
CA TYR A 341 -14.35 -6.53 6.56
C TYR A 341 -15.25 -5.29 6.45
N THR A 342 -16.03 -5.00 7.49
CA THR A 342 -16.64 -3.68 7.71
C THR A 342 -15.81 -2.93 8.74
N GLU A 343 -15.71 -1.61 8.62
CA GLU A 343 -14.98 -0.79 9.60
C GLU A 343 -15.45 -1.09 11.03
N GLY A 344 -14.49 -1.32 11.94
CA GLY A 344 -14.75 -1.73 13.32
C GLY A 344 -14.80 -3.25 13.52
N ASP A 345 -14.89 -4.04 12.45
CA ASP A 345 -14.66 -5.48 12.53
C ASP A 345 -13.20 -5.78 12.94
N THR A 346 -13.01 -6.96 13.51
CA THR A 346 -11.70 -7.57 13.71
C THR A 346 -11.75 -9.00 13.19
N PHE A 347 -10.60 -9.59 12.84
CA PHE A 347 -10.55 -11.01 12.49
C PHE A 347 -11.19 -11.91 13.58
N TYR A 348 -11.05 -11.55 14.86
CA TYR A 348 -11.72 -12.24 15.97
C TYR A 348 -13.23 -12.06 15.96
N SER A 349 -13.75 -10.83 15.82
CA SER A 349 -15.19 -10.58 15.82
C SER A 349 -15.89 -11.21 14.60
N ARG A 350 -15.12 -11.53 13.55
CA ARG A 350 -15.60 -12.27 12.37
C ARG A 350 -15.42 -13.79 12.46
N GLY A 351 -14.93 -14.31 13.58
CA GLY A 351 -14.85 -15.75 13.85
C GLY A 351 -13.61 -16.44 13.28
N PHE A 352 -12.51 -15.72 13.07
CA PHE A 352 -11.26 -16.28 12.54
C PHE A 352 -10.15 -16.33 13.59
N PRO A 353 -10.21 -17.23 14.59
CA PRO A 353 -9.20 -17.32 15.64
C PRO A 353 -7.79 -17.55 15.09
N ASP A 354 -6.79 -17.19 15.88
CA ASP A 354 -5.39 -17.43 15.58
C ASP A 354 -5.05 -18.93 15.68
N SER A 355 -4.40 -19.44 14.64
CA SER A 355 -3.77 -20.76 14.62
C SER A 355 -2.26 -20.55 14.81
N PRO A 356 -1.67 -21.02 15.93
CA PRO A 356 -0.26 -20.81 16.22
C PRO A 356 0.64 -21.18 15.03
N GLY A 357 1.54 -20.27 14.64
CA GLY A 357 2.50 -20.46 13.56
C GLY A 357 1.99 -20.25 12.13
N ALA A 358 0.69 -20.05 11.92
CA ALA A 358 0.14 -19.77 10.59
C ALA A 358 0.45 -18.33 10.14
N MET A 359 0.65 -18.14 8.84
CA MET A 359 0.93 -16.82 8.26
C MET A 359 -0.36 -16.09 7.85
N ARG A 360 -0.43 -14.79 8.17
CA ARG A 360 -1.42 -13.85 7.64
C ARG A 360 -0.79 -12.53 7.24
N VAL A 361 -1.34 -11.90 6.20
CA VAL A 361 -1.12 -10.46 5.96
C VAL A 361 -2.18 -9.67 6.71
N ALA A 362 -1.86 -8.44 7.08
CA ALA A 362 -2.70 -7.67 7.96
C ALA A 362 -2.61 -6.16 7.69
N ILE A 363 -3.63 -5.41 8.11
CA ILE A 363 -3.72 -3.96 7.93
C ILE A 363 -3.91 -3.27 9.29
N ASP A 364 -3.16 -2.19 9.49
CA ASP A 364 -3.33 -1.24 10.59
C ASP A 364 -3.40 0.21 10.03
N PHE A 365 -3.73 1.19 10.87
CA PHE A 365 -4.01 2.56 10.50
C PHE A 365 -3.86 3.55 11.66
N ASP A 366 -3.71 4.84 11.35
CA ASP A 366 -3.54 5.88 12.37
C ASP A 366 -4.75 5.94 13.31
N GLY A 367 -4.49 6.03 14.61
CA GLY A 367 -5.53 6.13 15.63
C GLY A 367 -6.31 4.84 15.87
N ARG A 368 -5.76 3.66 15.50
CA ARG A 368 -6.33 2.36 15.85
C ARG A 368 -6.63 2.28 17.35
N VAL A 369 -7.83 1.77 17.65
CA VAL A 369 -8.25 1.37 19.01
C VAL A 369 -8.59 -0.12 18.99
N GLY A 370 -8.23 -0.86 20.04
CA GLY A 370 -8.59 -2.27 20.19
C GLY A 370 -7.53 -3.23 19.64
N VAL A 371 -7.96 -4.25 18.88
CA VAL A 371 -7.12 -5.36 18.41
C VAL A 371 -6.07 -4.88 17.43
N ASP A 372 -4.81 -5.24 17.69
CA ASP A 372 -3.68 -4.97 16.80
C ASP A 372 -3.90 -5.57 15.40
N HIS A 373 -3.70 -4.74 14.37
CA HIS A 373 -3.97 -5.07 12.97
C HIS A 373 -5.30 -5.82 12.79
N PRO A 374 -6.43 -5.11 12.95
CA PRO A 374 -7.75 -5.75 13.10
C PRO A 374 -8.19 -6.51 11.85
N TYR A 375 -7.72 -6.12 10.66
CA TYR A 375 -8.07 -6.75 9.40
C TYR A 375 -6.94 -7.66 8.94
N ARG A 376 -7.18 -8.98 8.89
CA ARG A 376 -6.17 -9.98 8.51
C ARG A 376 -6.70 -10.92 7.43
N TRP A 377 -5.83 -11.39 6.56
CA TRP A 377 -6.13 -12.40 5.55
C TRP A 377 -5.05 -13.47 5.54
N GLY A 378 -5.48 -14.71 5.37
CA GLY A 378 -4.63 -15.82 4.98
C GLY A 378 -4.03 -15.65 3.60
N LEU A 379 -3.07 -16.50 3.31
CA LEU A 379 -2.41 -16.60 2.02
C LEU A 379 -3.23 -17.43 1.01
N GLY A 380 -4.37 -17.97 1.42
CA GLY A 380 -5.29 -18.82 0.65
C GLY A 380 -4.95 -20.31 0.72
N SER A 381 -3.70 -20.65 0.42
CA SER A 381 -3.10 -21.98 0.60
C SER A 381 -1.67 -21.82 1.10
N PRO A 382 -0.99 -22.89 1.56
CA PRO A 382 0.42 -22.80 1.90
C PRO A 382 1.23 -22.15 0.77
N LEU A 383 2.11 -21.20 1.12
CA LEU A 383 2.93 -20.47 0.15
C LEU A 383 4.22 -21.25 -0.08
N ALA A 384 4.46 -21.77 -1.29
CA ALA A 384 5.61 -22.61 -1.57
C ALA A 384 6.94 -21.84 -1.47
N PRO A 385 8.10 -22.50 -1.26
CA PRO A 385 9.41 -21.85 -1.25
C PRO A 385 9.64 -20.98 -2.49
N GLY A 386 10.14 -19.75 -2.30
CA GLY A 386 10.36 -18.78 -3.38
C GLY A 386 9.10 -18.18 -4.02
N GLU A 387 7.92 -18.76 -3.77
CA GLU A 387 6.65 -18.32 -4.38
C GLU A 387 6.33 -16.88 -3.96
N THR A 388 5.89 -16.09 -4.95
CA THR A 388 5.33 -14.76 -4.74
C THR A 388 3.84 -14.78 -5.02
N ARG A 389 3.03 -14.25 -4.10
CA ARG A 389 1.57 -14.23 -4.23
C ARG A 389 0.99 -12.90 -3.78
N THR A 390 0.01 -12.39 -4.54
CA THR A 390 -0.78 -11.22 -4.14
C THR A 390 -2.02 -11.68 -3.39
N ILE A 391 -2.13 -11.23 -2.13
CA ILE A 391 -3.29 -11.44 -1.27
C ILE A 391 -4.21 -10.23 -1.41
N THR A 392 -5.47 -10.50 -1.71
CA THR A 392 -6.50 -9.48 -1.90
C THR A 392 -7.45 -9.45 -0.70
N GLY A 393 -8.06 -8.29 -0.46
CA GLY A 393 -9.08 -8.09 0.57
C GLY A 393 -9.78 -6.76 0.37
N ALA A 394 -10.78 -6.46 1.21
CA ALA A 394 -11.38 -5.14 1.25
C ALA A 394 -11.89 -4.77 2.65
N ILE A 395 -11.98 -3.47 2.90
CA ILE A 395 -12.57 -2.90 4.12
C ILE A 395 -13.68 -1.94 3.69
N ARG A 396 -14.92 -2.21 4.07
CA ARG A 396 -16.04 -1.28 3.90
C ARG A 396 -15.93 -0.18 4.96
N VAL A 397 -15.46 0.98 4.54
CA VAL A 397 -15.26 2.17 5.40
C VAL A 397 -16.59 2.87 5.64
N GLN A 398 -16.78 3.48 6.81
CA GLN A 398 -18.04 4.13 7.20
C GLN A 398 -17.84 5.54 7.73
N THR A 399 -16.73 5.78 8.44
CA THR A 399 -16.45 7.05 9.12
C THR A 399 -15.74 8.02 8.19
N PRO A 400 -16.28 9.22 7.95
CA PRO A 400 -15.58 10.24 7.17
C PRO A 400 -14.31 10.73 7.90
N ILE A 401 -13.14 10.35 7.40
CA ILE A 401 -11.83 10.72 7.97
C ILE A 401 -10.72 10.52 6.93
N ALA A 402 -9.65 11.28 7.07
CA ALA A 402 -8.40 11.06 6.33
C ALA A 402 -7.30 10.54 7.28
N ARG A 403 -6.78 9.34 7.02
CA ARG A 403 -5.71 8.72 7.83
C ARG A 403 -4.82 7.79 7.02
N ASN A 404 -3.63 7.48 7.51
CA ASN A 404 -2.77 6.49 6.88
C ASN A 404 -3.22 5.08 7.25
N TYR A 405 -3.11 4.18 6.28
CA TYR A 405 -3.22 2.73 6.42
C TYR A 405 -1.91 2.09 5.94
N TRP A 406 -1.47 1.01 6.59
CA TRP A 406 -0.28 0.25 6.19
C TRP A 406 -0.48 -1.24 6.39
N ALA A 407 0.44 -2.04 5.83
CA ALA A 407 0.41 -3.48 5.95
C ALA A 407 1.51 -4.04 6.86
N GLY A 408 1.21 -5.19 7.45
CA GLY A 408 2.16 -6.07 8.11
C GLY A 408 1.94 -7.53 7.70
N VAL A 409 2.91 -8.39 8.04
CA VAL A 409 2.79 -9.84 7.89
C VAL A 409 3.20 -10.51 9.20
N VAL A 410 2.30 -11.35 9.71
CA VAL A 410 2.40 -11.97 11.03
C VAL A 410 2.47 -13.49 10.88
N GLN A 411 3.33 -14.09 11.70
CA GLN A 411 3.24 -15.49 12.07
C GLN A 411 2.53 -15.57 13.42
N GLU A 412 1.30 -16.07 13.40
CA GLU A 412 0.39 -15.99 14.53
C GLU A 412 0.99 -16.58 15.82
N GLN A 413 0.85 -15.83 16.92
CA GLN A 413 1.44 -16.11 18.24
C GLN A 413 2.98 -16.21 18.31
N ILE A 414 3.69 -15.90 17.23
CA ILE A 414 5.15 -15.97 17.18
C ILE A 414 5.75 -14.59 17.00
N ALA A 415 5.54 -13.94 15.85
CA ALA A 415 6.17 -12.67 15.54
C ALA A 415 5.50 -11.94 14.37
N TRP A 416 5.64 -10.62 14.37
CA TRP A 416 5.52 -9.81 13.17
C TRP A 416 6.84 -9.88 12.41
N HIS A 417 6.80 -10.42 11.19
CA HIS A 417 8.00 -10.51 10.33
C HIS A 417 8.28 -9.18 9.65
N GLN A 418 7.23 -8.43 9.30
CA GLN A 418 7.31 -7.03 8.88
C GLN A 418 6.04 -6.27 9.28
N ASP A 419 6.17 -4.97 9.52
CA ASP A 419 5.10 -4.02 9.85
C ASP A 419 5.41 -2.65 9.21
N ALA A 420 4.45 -1.72 9.21
CA ALA A 420 4.54 -0.36 8.67
C ALA A 420 4.89 -0.32 7.17
N GLN A 421 4.52 -1.36 6.41
CA GLN A 421 4.85 -1.47 5.00
C GLN A 421 3.84 -0.72 4.13
N GLY A 422 4.36 0.09 3.20
CA GLY A 422 3.58 0.75 2.15
C GLY A 422 2.43 1.62 2.67
N ALA A 423 2.70 2.45 3.68
CA ALA A 423 1.72 3.37 4.23
C ALA A 423 1.13 4.30 3.14
N GLN A 424 -0.21 4.39 3.07
CA GLN A 424 -0.93 5.27 2.16
C GLN A 424 -2.02 6.05 2.90
N ARG A 425 -2.15 7.34 2.60
CA ARG A 425 -3.21 8.21 3.14
C ARG A 425 -4.51 7.96 2.38
N ILE A 426 -5.54 7.51 3.09
CA ILE A 426 -6.88 7.24 2.56
C ILE A 426 -7.86 8.29 3.10
N THR A 427 -8.64 8.90 2.22
CA THR A 427 -9.64 9.93 2.55
C THR A 427 -11.05 9.39 2.33
N VAL A 428 -11.78 9.18 3.41
CA VAL A 428 -13.19 8.79 3.39
C VAL A 428 -14.06 10.05 3.50
N GLN A 429 -14.89 10.29 2.50
CA GLN A 429 -15.84 11.40 2.46
C GLN A 429 -17.22 10.96 2.95
N PRO A 430 -18.05 11.86 3.47
CA PRO A 430 -19.45 11.57 3.76
C PRO A 430 -20.21 11.10 2.52
N SER A 431 -21.16 10.18 2.70
CA SER A 431 -22.06 9.75 1.61
C SER A 431 -23.32 10.60 1.63
N VAL A 432 -23.37 11.61 0.78
CA VAL A 432 -24.48 12.59 0.71
C VAL A 432 -24.74 12.97 -0.75
N GLU A 433 -26.01 13.25 -1.06
CA GLU A 433 -26.45 13.66 -2.38
C GLU A 433 -27.39 14.88 -2.28
N MET A 434 -27.20 15.86 -3.14
CA MET A 434 -28.10 16.97 -3.41
C MET A 434 -28.69 16.81 -4.81
N ARG A 435 -30.01 16.89 -4.90
CA ARG A 435 -30.79 16.75 -6.13
C ARG A 435 -31.98 17.71 -6.14
N ASP A 436 -32.76 17.69 -7.22
CA ASP A 436 -33.98 18.49 -7.40
C ASP A 436 -33.79 20.01 -7.22
N VAL A 437 -32.62 20.54 -7.59
CA VAL A 437 -32.28 21.96 -7.47
C VAL A 437 -33.15 22.82 -8.39
N LYS A 438 -33.84 23.81 -7.81
CA LYS A 438 -34.67 24.81 -8.52
C LYS A 438 -34.42 26.22 -7.99
N ILE A 439 -34.18 27.17 -8.89
CA ILE A 439 -33.94 28.59 -8.58
C ILE A 439 -35.00 29.44 -9.30
N THR A 440 -36.02 29.87 -8.57
CA THR A 440 -37.23 30.47 -9.16
C THR A 440 -37.59 31.81 -8.54
N PRO A 441 -38.19 32.74 -9.30
CA PRO A 441 -38.51 32.65 -10.73
C PRO A 441 -37.29 32.98 -11.63
N THR A 442 -37.34 32.58 -12.91
CA THR A 442 -36.28 32.90 -13.90
C THR A 442 -36.34 34.33 -14.43
N ILE A 443 -37.46 35.03 -14.22
CA ILE A 443 -37.63 36.46 -14.49
C ILE A 443 -38.30 37.11 -13.28
N LEU A 444 -37.71 38.19 -12.77
CA LEU A 444 -38.23 38.96 -11.63
C LEU A 444 -37.90 40.45 -11.76
N SER A 445 -38.64 41.30 -11.06
CA SER A 445 -38.31 42.72 -10.91
C SER A 445 -37.32 42.93 -9.76
N ALA A 446 -36.47 43.94 -9.89
CA ALA A 446 -35.58 44.39 -8.83
C ALA A 446 -36.38 44.65 -7.52
N GLY A 447 -35.86 44.14 -6.41
CA GLY A 447 -36.50 44.12 -5.10
C GLY A 447 -37.31 42.86 -4.78
N GLN A 448 -37.55 41.97 -5.75
CA GLN A 448 -38.22 40.69 -5.52
C GLN A 448 -37.25 39.59 -5.04
N PHE A 449 -37.81 38.48 -4.57
CA PHE A 449 -37.04 37.34 -4.06
C PHE A 449 -36.79 36.29 -5.14
N LEU A 450 -35.55 35.86 -5.23
CA LEU A 450 -35.15 34.62 -5.87
C LEU A 450 -35.16 33.51 -4.82
N GLN A 451 -35.94 32.47 -5.05
CA GLN A 451 -36.04 31.31 -4.16
C GLN A 451 -35.19 30.16 -4.69
N ILE A 452 -34.35 29.60 -3.83
CA ILE A 452 -33.69 28.31 -4.05
C ILE A 452 -34.47 27.21 -3.32
N SER A 453 -34.58 26.05 -3.96
CA SER A 453 -35.04 24.80 -3.35
C SER A 453 -34.13 23.66 -3.83
N ALA A 454 -33.63 22.85 -2.90
CA ALA A 454 -32.79 21.69 -3.20
C ALA A 454 -33.09 20.56 -2.20
N THR A 455 -33.13 19.31 -2.65
CA THR A 455 -33.31 18.14 -1.78
C THR A 455 -31.96 17.53 -1.44
N VAL A 456 -31.62 17.45 -0.16
CA VAL A 456 -30.41 16.80 0.35
C VAL A 456 -30.80 15.44 0.94
N VAL A 457 -30.08 14.38 0.56
CA VAL A 457 -30.28 13.00 0.99
C VAL A 457 -29.02 12.50 1.68
N ASN A 458 -29.16 12.03 2.92
CA ASN A 458 -28.07 11.38 3.64
C ASN A 458 -28.03 9.89 3.26
N ASN A 459 -27.11 9.52 2.37
CA ASN A 459 -26.87 8.14 1.95
C ASN A 459 -25.83 7.43 2.86
N GLY A 460 -25.37 8.09 3.91
CA GLY A 460 -24.40 7.60 4.88
C GLY A 460 -25.02 6.92 6.09
N ALA A 461 -24.16 6.33 6.93
CA ALA A 461 -24.57 5.65 8.16
C ALA A 461 -24.62 6.57 9.40
N LEU A 462 -24.10 7.79 9.29
CA LEU A 462 -24.02 8.76 10.39
C LEU A 462 -24.88 10.00 10.09
N PRO A 463 -25.48 10.64 11.11
CA PRO A 463 -26.19 11.90 10.92
C PRO A 463 -25.28 13.00 10.36
N LEU A 464 -25.78 13.81 9.43
CA LEU A 464 -25.04 14.97 8.91
C LEU A 464 -25.28 16.17 9.83
N ALA A 465 -24.22 16.62 10.50
CA ALA A 465 -24.28 17.83 11.30
C ALA A 465 -24.52 19.06 10.41
N THR A 466 -25.23 20.05 10.94
CA THR A 466 -25.58 21.26 10.19
C THR A 466 -25.45 22.48 11.08
N GLN A 467 -25.47 23.65 10.47
CA GLN A 467 -25.44 24.94 11.15
C GLN A 467 -26.35 25.96 10.45
N GLY A 468 -26.56 27.10 11.12
CA GLY A 468 -27.35 28.18 10.57
C GLY A 468 -26.69 28.92 9.38
N PRO A 469 -27.48 29.76 8.69
CA PRO A 469 -28.90 30.00 8.98
C PRO A 469 -29.80 28.86 8.54
N ASP A 470 -30.95 28.71 9.20
CA ASP A 470 -31.92 27.66 8.87
C ASP A 470 -32.60 27.88 7.51
N PRO A 471 -33.17 26.81 6.91
CA PRO A 471 -33.97 26.93 5.70
C PRO A 471 -35.03 28.03 5.80
N GLY A 472 -35.17 28.84 4.75
CA GLY A 472 -36.10 29.96 4.65
C GLY A 472 -35.49 31.31 5.02
N PHE A 473 -34.24 31.35 5.52
CA PHE A 473 -33.56 32.62 5.78
C PHE A 473 -33.42 33.46 4.51
N ILE A 474 -33.61 34.78 4.67
CA ILE A 474 -33.60 35.76 3.58
C ILE A 474 -32.27 36.51 3.60
N TYR A 475 -31.55 36.43 2.49
CA TYR A 475 -30.41 37.30 2.19
C TYR A 475 -30.85 38.47 1.33
N ASP A 476 -30.22 39.63 1.49
CA ASP A 476 -30.23 40.67 0.47
C ASP A 476 -29.07 40.46 -0.51
N GLU A 477 -29.22 40.93 -1.75
CA GLU A 477 -28.14 40.94 -2.71
C GLU A 477 -26.89 41.67 -2.16
N GLY A 478 -25.74 41.00 -2.27
CA GLY A 478 -24.46 41.47 -1.73
C GLY A 478 -24.18 41.01 -0.30
N ASP A 479 -25.17 40.41 0.38
CA ASP A 479 -24.91 39.72 1.64
C ASP A 479 -24.06 38.47 1.43
N SER A 480 -23.50 37.99 2.53
CA SER A 480 -22.97 36.64 2.66
C SER A 480 -23.40 36.03 3.99
N PHE A 481 -23.30 34.71 4.13
CA PHE A 481 -23.49 34.05 5.42
C PHE A 481 -22.61 34.67 6.53
N VAL A 482 -21.38 35.08 6.19
CA VAL A 482 -20.47 35.78 7.12
C VAL A 482 -20.97 37.18 7.46
N SER A 483 -21.35 38.01 6.48
CA SER A 483 -21.82 39.38 6.75
C SER A 483 -23.13 39.42 7.55
N ARG A 484 -23.88 38.31 7.56
CA ARG A 484 -25.09 38.11 8.36
C ARG A 484 -24.83 37.43 9.71
N GLY A 485 -23.58 37.24 10.09
CA GLY A 485 -23.18 36.76 11.42
C GLY A 485 -23.20 35.25 11.61
N PHE A 486 -23.32 34.46 10.53
CA PHE A 486 -23.31 33.00 10.60
C PHE A 486 -21.89 32.46 10.42
N ALA A 487 -21.14 32.30 11.50
CA ALA A 487 -19.79 31.71 11.45
C ALA A 487 -19.81 30.30 10.83
N ASP A 488 -18.78 29.96 10.06
CA ASP A 488 -18.50 28.60 9.62
C ASP A 488 -18.04 27.73 10.80
N ALA A 489 -18.66 26.55 10.94
CA ALA A 489 -18.23 25.52 11.88
C ALA A 489 -17.69 24.33 11.07
N PRO A 490 -16.39 24.00 11.21
CA PRO A 490 -15.77 22.92 10.45
C PRO A 490 -16.55 21.60 10.51
N GLY A 491 -16.74 20.98 9.35
CA GLY A 491 -17.39 19.68 9.20
C GLY A 491 -18.92 19.72 9.07
N ASN A 492 -19.58 20.84 9.32
CA ASN A 492 -21.03 20.98 9.17
C ASN A 492 -21.45 21.17 7.71
N PHE A 493 -22.68 20.78 7.39
CA PHE A 493 -23.22 20.86 6.05
C PHE A 493 -24.09 22.09 5.81
N ARG A 494 -23.94 22.70 4.63
CA ARG A 494 -24.84 23.75 4.11
C ARG A 494 -25.08 23.59 2.61
N VAL A 495 -26.26 23.99 2.16
CA VAL A 495 -26.54 24.25 0.74
C VAL A 495 -26.17 25.69 0.44
N GLY A 496 -25.31 25.92 -0.55
CA GLY A 496 -24.90 27.23 -1.02
C GLY A 496 -25.50 27.57 -2.37
N VAL A 497 -25.65 28.86 -2.67
CA VAL A 497 -25.93 29.37 -4.02
C VAL A 497 -24.80 30.30 -4.44
N ASP A 498 -24.32 30.09 -5.68
CA ASP A 498 -23.34 30.94 -6.33
C ASP A 498 -23.82 31.39 -7.71
N CYS A 499 -23.09 32.32 -8.32
CA CYS A 499 -23.45 32.93 -9.58
C CYS A 499 -22.25 33.36 -10.43
N ALA A 500 -22.48 33.48 -11.75
CA ALA A 500 -21.40 33.62 -12.74
C ALA A 500 -20.51 34.87 -12.60
N THR A 501 -21.04 35.94 -12.02
CA THR A 501 -20.32 37.21 -11.79
C THR A 501 -20.12 37.46 -10.30
N ARG A 502 -20.07 36.40 -9.48
CA ARG A 502 -19.77 36.51 -8.05
C ARG A 502 -18.52 37.36 -7.82
N THR A 503 -18.65 38.32 -6.91
CA THR A 503 -17.52 39.05 -6.33
C THR A 503 -17.44 38.70 -4.83
N GLY A 504 -16.29 38.23 -4.36
CA GLY A 504 -16.07 37.91 -2.95
C GLY A 504 -16.20 36.42 -2.62
N ILE A 505 -16.82 36.11 -1.48
CA ILE A 505 -16.83 34.77 -0.86
C ILE A 505 -17.59 33.77 -1.73
N ASP A 506 -16.97 32.62 -1.97
CA ASP A 506 -17.54 31.48 -2.68
C ASP A 506 -18.89 31.03 -2.09
N HIS A 507 -19.91 30.86 -2.93
CA HIS A 507 -21.30 30.60 -2.54
C HIS A 507 -21.74 31.48 -1.36
N PRO A 508 -21.94 32.79 -1.58
CA PRO A 508 -22.13 33.74 -0.49
C PRO A 508 -23.43 33.49 0.29
N TYR A 509 -24.45 32.95 -0.36
CA TYR A 509 -25.74 32.63 0.25
C TYR A 509 -25.75 31.15 0.64
N ARG A 510 -25.87 30.83 1.94
CA ARG A 510 -25.84 29.44 2.43
C ARG A 510 -26.93 29.18 3.45
N TRP A 511 -27.52 27.99 3.42
CA TRP A 511 -28.51 27.53 4.38
C TRP A 511 -28.11 26.18 4.95
N GLY A 512 -28.31 26.03 6.25
CA GLY A 512 -28.27 24.75 6.92
C GLY A 512 -29.39 23.82 6.51
N LEU A 513 -29.31 22.61 7.02
CA LEU A 513 -30.33 21.58 6.91
C LEU A 513 -31.46 21.77 7.94
N GLY A 514 -31.37 22.76 8.84
CA GLY A 514 -32.32 23.06 9.93
C GLY A 514 -32.06 22.24 11.20
N SER A 515 -31.83 20.94 11.07
CA SER A 515 -31.37 20.06 12.13
C SER A 515 -30.48 18.96 11.55
N PRO A 516 -29.69 18.21 12.34
CA PRO A 516 -28.89 17.11 11.80
C PRO A 516 -29.76 16.15 10.96
N LEU A 517 -29.27 15.79 9.78
CA LEU A 517 -30.01 14.96 8.82
C LEU A 517 -29.70 13.48 9.09
N ALA A 518 -30.69 12.69 9.49
CA ALA A 518 -30.49 11.30 9.90
C ALA A 518 -30.11 10.40 8.71
N PRO A 519 -29.46 9.24 8.94
CA PRO A 519 -29.19 8.24 7.90
C PRO A 519 -30.45 7.85 7.11
N GLY A 520 -30.37 7.88 5.78
CA GLY A 520 -31.49 7.61 4.86
C GLY A 520 -32.53 8.73 4.74
N GLU A 521 -32.42 9.80 5.53
CA GLU A 521 -33.35 10.92 5.47
C GLU A 521 -33.09 11.80 4.23
N ALA A 522 -34.18 12.27 3.62
CA ALA A 522 -34.17 13.28 2.57
C ALA A 522 -34.90 14.54 3.05
N ARG A 523 -34.32 15.72 2.85
CA ARG A 523 -34.90 16.98 3.27
C ARG A 523 -34.75 18.06 2.21
N THR A 524 -35.83 18.77 1.92
CA THR A 524 -35.81 19.92 1.03
C THR A 524 -35.39 21.18 1.80
N ILE A 525 -34.31 21.79 1.33
CA ILE A 525 -33.73 23.01 1.84
C ILE A 525 -34.19 24.16 0.95
N THR A 526 -34.79 25.17 1.55
CA THR A 526 -35.25 26.37 0.85
C THR A 526 -34.50 27.61 1.32
N GLY A 527 -34.36 28.58 0.44
CA GLY A 527 -33.67 29.83 0.72
C GLY A 527 -34.18 30.97 -0.15
N LEU A 528 -33.99 32.21 0.29
CA LEU A 528 -34.48 33.40 -0.40
C LEU A 528 -33.36 34.44 -0.53
N ILE A 529 -33.21 35.04 -1.71
CA ILE A 529 -32.27 36.13 -1.98
C ILE A 529 -33.07 37.29 -2.58
N ARG A 530 -33.06 38.47 -1.94
CA ARG A 530 -33.68 39.68 -2.47
C ARG A 530 -32.73 40.34 -3.47
N VAL A 531 -33.03 40.24 -4.76
CA VAL A 531 -32.17 40.78 -5.81
C VAL A 531 -32.55 42.24 -6.07
N LYS A 532 -31.65 43.18 -5.81
CA LYS A 532 -31.95 44.63 -5.78
C LYS A 532 -31.61 45.34 -7.08
N HIS A 533 -30.72 44.78 -7.90
CA HIS A 533 -30.28 45.40 -9.14
C HIS A 533 -30.73 44.60 -10.37
N ALA A 534 -31.04 45.32 -11.44
CA ALA A 534 -31.33 44.71 -12.74
C ALA A 534 -30.07 44.08 -13.31
N GLN A 535 -30.17 42.80 -13.69
CA GLN A 535 -29.04 42.01 -14.18
C GLN A 535 -29.53 40.76 -14.90
N THR A 536 -28.65 40.11 -15.66
CA THR A 536 -28.86 38.74 -16.13
C THR A 536 -27.67 37.90 -15.74
N GLN A 537 -27.89 36.83 -15.00
CA GLN A 537 -26.81 36.03 -14.45
C GLN A 537 -27.21 34.55 -14.36
N LEU A 538 -26.22 33.68 -14.50
CA LEU A 538 -26.37 32.24 -14.22
C LEU A 538 -26.16 32.00 -12.73
N TYR A 539 -27.11 31.38 -12.05
CA TYR A 539 -27.02 30.92 -10.66
C TYR A 539 -26.97 29.40 -10.60
N TRP A 540 -26.32 28.83 -9.61
CA TRP A 540 -26.31 27.38 -9.34
C TRP A 540 -26.21 27.11 -7.84
N ALA A 541 -26.47 25.86 -7.45
CA ALA A 541 -26.32 25.41 -6.07
C ALA A 541 -25.11 24.50 -5.89
N GLY A 542 -24.57 24.50 -4.67
CA GLY A 542 -23.56 23.56 -4.19
C GLY A 542 -23.94 23.01 -2.81
N LEU A 543 -23.40 21.84 -2.47
CA LEU A 543 -23.46 21.25 -1.12
C LEU A 543 -22.05 21.22 -0.54
N VAL A 544 -21.82 21.98 0.53
CA VAL A 544 -20.52 22.08 1.20
C VAL A 544 -20.54 21.32 2.51
N GLN A 545 -19.43 20.62 2.78
CA GLN A 545 -19.01 20.28 4.12
C GLN A 545 -17.94 21.30 4.53
N GLU A 546 -18.28 22.19 5.46
CA GLU A 546 -17.49 23.38 5.77
C GLU A 546 -16.05 23.05 6.14
N HIS A 547 -15.10 23.79 5.54
CA HIS A 547 -13.64 23.55 5.62
C HIS A 547 -13.12 22.20 5.13
N ILE A 548 -13.97 21.32 4.60
CA ILE A 548 -13.58 20.01 4.08
C ILE A 548 -13.60 20.02 2.54
N ALA A 549 -14.78 20.13 1.94
CA ALA A 549 -14.94 20.13 0.49
C ALA A 549 -16.35 20.55 0.08
N TRP A 550 -16.47 21.02 -1.17
CA TRP A 550 -17.73 20.96 -1.91
C TRP A 550 -17.97 19.52 -2.33
N VAL A 551 -18.92 18.86 -1.69
CA VAL A 551 -19.24 17.46 -1.98
C VAL A 551 -19.96 17.36 -3.33
N GLN A 552 -20.73 18.40 -3.66
CA GLN A 552 -21.25 18.67 -5.00
C GLN A 552 -21.23 20.17 -5.25
N ASP A 553 -20.93 20.59 -6.49
CA ASP A 553 -20.91 21.99 -6.92
C ASP A 553 -21.54 22.10 -8.32
N ARG A 554 -22.00 23.31 -8.66
CA ARG A 554 -22.54 23.68 -9.97
C ARG A 554 -23.76 22.86 -10.38
N ILE A 555 -24.57 22.48 -9.40
CA ILE A 555 -25.80 21.71 -9.60
C ILE A 555 -26.94 22.67 -9.96
N GLY A 556 -27.75 22.28 -10.96
CA GLY A 556 -28.94 23.02 -11.38
C GLY A 556 -28.68 24.47 -11.85
N PRO A 557 -27.71 24.72 -12.75
CA PRO A 557 -27.46 26.08 -13.23
C PRO A 557 -28.69 26.65 -13.95
N GLN A 558 -29.14 27.86 -13.56
CA GLN A 558 -30.32 28.53 -14.11
C GLN A 558 -30.02 30.01 -14.40
N ALA A 559 -30.38 30.45 -15.61
CA ALA A 559 -30.24 31.84 -16.01
C ALA A 559 -31.42 32.66 -15.48
N ILE A 560 -31.12 33.66 -14.67
CA ILE A 560 -32.11 34.52 -14.01
C ILE A 560 -31.98 35.94 -14.56
N ARG A 561 -33.09 36.52 -15.01
CA ARG A 561 -33.18 37.89 -15.52
C ARG A 561 -33.95 38.78 -14.55
N VAL A 562 -33.24 39.72 -13.95
CA VAL A 562 -33.81 40.75 -13.09
C VAL A 562 -33.99 42.02 -13.91
N ILE A 563 -35.22 42.51 -14.00
CA ILE A 563 -35.55 43.76 -14.71
C ILE A 563 -35.65 44.92 -13.71
N GLU A 564 -35.39 46.15 -14.15
CA GLU A 564 -35.52 47.33 -13.28
C GLU A 564 -36.92 47.40 -12.66
N SER A 565 -36.99 47.77 -11.38
CA SER A 565 -38.25 48.12 -10.77
C SER A 565 -38.72 49.41 -11.45
N SER A 566 -39.81 49.36 -12.20
CA SER A 566 -40.30 50.52 -12.95
C SER A 566 -40.85 51.58 -11.99
N GLY A 567 -39.96 52.39 -11.41
CA GLY A 567 -40.27 53.45 -10.46
C GLY A 567 -40.74 54.77 -11.08
N LYS A 568 -41.32 54.77 -12.30
CA LYS A 568 -41.98 55.96 -12.84
C LYS A 568 -43.49 55.87 -12.59
N LEU A 569 -43.98 56.75 -11.73
CA LEU A 569 -45.40 57.04 -11.59
C LEU A 569 -45.97 57.55 -12.93
N PRO A 570 -47.26 57.32 -13.25
CA PRO A 570 -47.93 57.93 -14.39
C PRO A 570 -47.88 59.46 -14.30
N GLU A 571 -47.63 60.14 -15.42
CA GLU A 571 -47.58 61.59 -15.49
C GLU A 571 -48.89 62.14 -16.05
N VAL A 572 -49.48 63.14 -15.38
CA VAL A 572 -50.62 63.90 -15.94
C VAL A 572 -50.07 64.83 -17.03
N VAL A 573 -50.45 64.56 -18.28
CA VAL A 573 -49.96 65.30 -19.46
C VAL A 573 -50.75 66.59 -19.64
N SER A 574 -52.06 66.52 -19.43
CA SER A 574 -52.95 67.66 -19.56
C SER A 574 -54.24 67.43 -18.79
N VAL A 575 -54.81 68.55 -18.31
CA VAL A 575 -56.16 68.60 -17.75
C VAL A 575 -56.89 69.69 -18.51
N ASN A 576 -57.99 69.32 -19.17
CA ASN A 576 -58.80 70.23 -19.96
C ASN A 576 -60.17 70.40 -19.30
N PHE A 577 -60.59 71.66 -19.17
CA PHE A 577 -61.90 72.04 -18.67
C PHE A 577 -62.72 72.61 -19.81
N SER A 578 -63.95 72.13 -19.96
CA SER A 578 -64.93 72.73 -20.88
C SER A 578 -66.28 72.80 -20.20
N VAL A 579 -67.05 73.84 -20.50
CA VAL A 579 -68.40 73.99 -19.96
C VAL A 579 -69.38 73.77 -21.11
N ALA A 580 -70.25 72.79 -20.98
CA ALA A 580 -71.29 72.51 -21.95
C ALA A 580 -72.39 73.61 -21.90
N PRO A 581 -73.20 73.78 -22.97
CA PRO A 581 -74.23 74.83 -23.03
C PRO A 581 -75.28 74.77 -21.91
N ASP A 582 -75.46 73.60 -21.29
CA ASP A 582 -76.32 73.34 -20.13
C ASP A 582 -75.65 73.67 -18.77
N ARG A 583 -74.46 74.28 -18.81
CA ARG A 583 -73.62 74.65 -17.65
C ARG A 583 -72.96 73.47 -16.92
N THR A 584 -72.90 72.28 -17.52
CA THR A 584 -72.12 71.17 -16.97
C THR A 584 -70.62 71.39 -17.19
N LEU A 585 -69.81 71.26 -16.13
CA LEU A 585 -68.35 71.28 -16.23
C LEU A 585 -67.84 69.89 -16.62
N ASN A 586 -67.30 69.76 -17.82
CA ASN A 586 -66.61 68.57 -18.30
C ASN A 586 -65.11 68.69 -18.01
N ILE A 587 -64.55 67.69 -17.35
CA ILE A 587 -63.13 67.61 -17.02
C ILE A 587 -62.52 66.39 -17.71
N SER A 588 -61.54 66.62 -18.59
CA SER A 588 -60.79 65.56 -19.27
C SER A 588 -59.34 65.56 -18.81
N ILE A 589 -58.88 64.47 -18.21
CA ILE A 589 -57.49 64.27 -17.78
C ILE A 589 -56.80 63.29 -18.75
N THR A 590 -55.68 63.71 -19.33
CA THR A 590 -54.81 62.83 -20.13
C THR A 590 -53.63 62.39 -19.30
N ILE A 591 -53.43 61.08 -19.15
CA ILE A 591 -52.33 60.49 -18.39
C ILE A 591 -51.40 59.75 -19.36
N LYS A 592 -50.09 60.02 -19.30
CA LYS A 592 -49.08 59.28 -20.04
C LYS A 592 -48.58 58.14 -19.18
N ASN A 593 -49.05 56.94 -19.52
CA ASN A 593 -48.51 55.71 -18.97
C ASN A 593 -47.27 55.31 -19.79
N THR A 594 -46.13 55.10 -19.12
CA THR A 594 -44.92 54.59 -19.79
C THR A 594 -44.88 53.07 -19.86
N ARG A 595 -45.89 52.37 -19.32
CA ARG A 595 -46.06 50.92 -19.50
C ARG A 595 -46.68 50.62 -20.85
N ASN A 596 -46.01 49.81 -21.67
CA ASN A 596 -46.51 49.28 -22.93
C ASN A 596 -47.52 48.12 -22.69
N THR A 597 -48.49 48.34 -21.79
CA THR A 597 -49.55 47.39 -21.43
C THR A 597 -50.88 48.14 -21.37
N SER A 598 -51.82 47.78 -22.23
CA SER A 598 -53.21 48.25 -22.18
C SER A 598 -53.81 47.92 -20.81
N LEU A 599 -54.13 48.94 -20.02
CA LEU A 599 -55.01 48.78 -18.86
C LEU A 599 -56.44 48.62 -19.37
N PRO A 600 -57.28 47.75 -18.77
CA PRO A 600 -58.70 47.76 -19.05
C PRO A 600 -59.27 49.09 -18.54
N THR A 601 -59.69 49.96 -19.46
CA THR A 601 -60.53 51.10 -19.14
C THR A 601 -61.92 50.56 -18.81
N GLN A 602 -62.35 50.65 -17.55
CA GLN A 602 -63.79 50.66 -17.28
C GLN A 602 -64.30 52.01 -17.76
N ASP A 603 -65.16 52.01 -18.77
CA ASP A 603 -65.87 53.22 -19.20
C ASP A 603 -66.60 53.83 -17.98
N PRO A 604 -66.53 55.16 -17.78
CA PRO A 604 -67.44 55.81 -16.85
C PRO A 604 -68.87 55.55 -17.34
N GLN A 605 -69.70 54.96 -16.47
CA GLN A 605 -71.14 54.83 -16.72
C GLN A 605 -71.71 56.21 -17.10
N PRO A 606 -72.30 56.40 -18.29
CA PRO A 606 -72.87 57.68 -18.66
C PRO A 606 -74.16 57.92 -17.85
N GLY A 607 -74.31 59.12 -17.28
CA GLY A 607 -75.64 59.63 -16.94
C GLY A 607 -75.91 60.11 -15.52
N PHE A 608 -74.95 60.73 -14.84
CA PHE A 608 -75.27 61.44 -13.60
C PHE A 608 -75.22 62.96 -13.78
N VAL A 609 -76.39 63.60 -13.65
CA VAL A 609 -76.57 65.05 -13.52
C VAL A 609 -76.69 65.34 -12.02
N TYR A 610 -75.78 66.14 -11.46
CA TYR A 610 -75.81 66.55 -10.05
C TYR A 610 -76.01 68.06 -9.92
N ALA A 611 -76.80 68.47 -8.93
CA ALA A 611 -77.16 69.87 -8.71
C ALA A 611 -76.21 70.56 -7.71
N GLU A 612 -76.24 71.89 -7.71
CA GLU A 612 -75.43 72.73 -6.81
C GLU A 612 -75.85 72.48 -5.34
N GLY A 613 -74.97 71.88 -4.55
CA GLY A 613 -75.18 71.61 -3.11
C GLY A 613 -74.90 70.18 -2.63
N ASP A 614 -74.61 69.23 -3.53
CA ASP A 614 -74.32 67.85 -3.13
C ASP A 614 -72.92 67.72 -2.46
N THR A 615 -72.85 67.01 -1.32
CA THR A 615 -71.60 66.76 -0.57
C THR A 615 -71.07 65.35 -0.85
N PHE A 616 -69.80 65.23 -1.22
CA PHE A 616 -69.17 64.01 -1.72
C PHE A 616 -68.55 63.16 -0.59
N TYR A 617 -68.85 61.85 -0.54
CA TYR A 617 -67.98 60.86 0.08
C TYR A 617 -67.61 59.81 -0.97
N SER A 618 -66.31 59.58 -1.18
CA SER A 618 -65.80 58.45 -1.95
C SER A 618 -66.10 57.15 -1.20
N ARG A 619 -67.30 56.61 -1.34
CA ARG A 619 -67.56 55.20 -1.08
C ARG A 619 -67.60 54.50 -2.43
N ASP A 620 -66.90 53.37 -2.50
CA ASP A 620 -67.05 52.30 -3.52
C ASP A 620 -65.90 52.06 -4.51
N PHE A 621 -64.66 52.47 -4.22
CA PHE A 621 -63.48 51.85 -4.86
C PHE A 621 -62.66 51.03 -3.86
N PRO A 622 -62.48 49.71 -4.05
CA PRO A 622 -61.62 48.91 -3.19
C PRO A 622 -60.16 49.35 -3.31
N ASP A 623 -59.41 49.33 -2.20
CA ASP A 623 -57.97 49.60 -2.20
C ASP A 623 -57.23 48.47 -2.94
N VAL A 624 -56.80 48.76 -4.17
CA VAL A 624 -55.97 47.85 -4.98
C VAL A 624 -54.50 48.26 -4.86
N PRO A 625 -53.60 47.37 -4.39
CA PRO A 625 -52.17 47.66 -4.32
C PRO A 625 -51.60 48.03 -5.69
N GLY A 626 -51.05 49.24 -5.81
CA GLY A 626 -50.46 49.76 -7.06
C GLY A 626 -51.38 50.60 -7.94
N ALA A 627 -52.63 50.89 -7.51
CA ALA A 627 -53.49 51.86 -8.18
C ALA A 627 -52.99 53.30 -7.99
N VAL A 628 -53.16 54.14 -9.01
CA VAL A 628 -52.79 55.57 -8.99
C VAL A 628 -54.06 56.39 -9.08
N ARG A 629 -54.33 57.20 -8.05
CA ARG A 629 -55.53 58.06 -7.98
C ARG A 629 -55.18 59.48 -8.39
N VAL A 630 -56.02 60.11 -9.20
CA VAL A 630 -55.93 61.54 -9.54
C VAL A 630 -57.06 62.28 -8.85
N ALA A 631 -56.73 63.27 -8.01
CA ALA A 631 -57.70 64.15 -7.37
C ALA A 631 -57.68 65.54 -8.01
N ILE A 632 -58.84 66.20 -8.10
CA ILE A 632 -58.99 67.55 -8.68
C ILE A 632 -59.64 68.44 -7.62
N ASP A 633 -58.93 69.45 -7.12
CA ASP A 633 -59.53 70.42 -6.20
C ASP A 633 -60.05 71.64 -6.99
N LEU A 634 -61.34 71.94 -6.86
CA LEU A 634 -61.99 73.11 -7.47
C LEU A 634 -62.22 74.18 -6.41
N TYR A 635 -61.73 75.40 -6.65
CA TYR A 635 -61.86 76.53 -5.71
C TYR A 635 -62.84 77.59 -6.25
N ASN A 636 -63.82 77.99 -5.42
CA ASN A 636 -64.65 79.17 -5.66
C ASN A 636 -63.96 80.43 -5.09
N ARG A 637 -64.10 81.58 -5.77
CA ARG A 637 -63.56 82.90 -5.38
C ARG A 637 -64.08 83.46 -4.04
N THR A 638 -64.95 82.77 -3.30
CA THR A 638 -65.48 83.21 -2.00
C THR A 638 -64.72 82.69 -0.78
N GLY A 639 -63.62 81.94 -0.94
CA GLY A 639 -62.69 81.63 0.16
C GLY A 639 -63.19 80.61 1.19
N VAL A 640 -64.18 79.78 0.84
CA VAL A 640 -64.61 78.64 1.65
C VAL A 640 -64.13 77.35 0.97
N ASP A 641 -63.25 76.60 1.65
CA ASP A 641 -62.68 75.34 1.17
C ASP A 641 -63.75 74.24 1.10
N HIS A 642 -64.09 73.81 -0.11
CA HIS A 642 -64.80 72.55 -0.35
C HIS A 642 -64.01 71.73 -1.39
N PRO A 643 -63.12 70.81 -0.98
CA PRO A 643 -62.37 69.99 -1.91
C PRO A 643 -63.27 68.91 -2.52
N TYR A 644 -63.53 69.00 -3.83
CA TYR A 644 -64.27 68.00 -4.61
C TYR A 644 -63.35 66.86 -5.04
N ARG A 645 -63.13 65.82 -4.22
CA ARG A 645 -62.23 64.72 -4.61
C ARG A 645 -62.88 63.76 -5.61
N TRP A 646 -62.28 63.64 -6.79
CA TRP A 646 -62.56 62.60 -7.78
C TRP A 646 -61.49 61.49 -7.68
N GLY A 647 -61.84 60.26 -8.06
CA GLY A 647 -60.91 59.14 -8.16
C GLY A 647 -61.07 58.45 -9.51
N LEU A 648 -59.95 58.08 -10.13
CA LEU A 648 -59.83 57.18 -11.28
C LEU A 648 -59.06 55.94 -10.85
#